data_AF-A0A5N5IC18-F1
#
_entry.id   AF-A0A5N5IC18-F1
#
_cell.length_a   1.000
_cell.length_b   1.000
_cell.length_c   1.000
_cell.angle_alpha   90.00
_cell.angle_beta   90.00
_cell.angle_gamma   90.00
#
_symmetry.space_group_name_H-M   'P 1'
#
loop_
_entity.id
_entity.type
_entity.pdbx_description
1 polymer ?
#
loop_
_entity_poly.entity_id
_entity_poly.type
_entity_poly.pdbx_seq_one_letter_code
_entity_poly.pdbx_strand_id
1 'polypeptide(L)'
;MEQPPPRPLRLYICSEERKYTDGDRCRYIIYAIELSDLLNCSCKIKPDASSQSPRCPTCKAKAKAAKTQKGRKKSGGRRFQCAVTEMAEMAEMEMRAGEDIEIGQDITPPLPPLSSALHHSLLSSHCSSCFSPLPPQPFPPLCTPTFPNTPSSYYCSSLCSSADSPLHVSSAEPYLLLLLQSHHSTYPNGDSSDLRAALRLLQSLPATSPYPRIAGLLTNRHKLLHHHDHRVRDGARAMFLARKMRDESSNFSIDATIADVAPHDAVLEEAVLSLVLTNAVEVQDKTGRTLGISVYGPSFCWINHGCSPNACYRFSLMTPPTPPCWPETPLLRIVPFGRSSGPATQIENGVCSNNVLAKECRGYGPRVTVRSIKRIKKGEEVTVTYTDLLQPKAMRQSELWSRYRFICSCTRCSASPLTYVDQALEEIFAVNSSSSSLSLEINFDRDKATQLLSVYFDDAIDDYLSIGDPESSCERLEHAFTQGLSDMQLDCNGETSQLRYWLHPLNYLSLNAYTTLASAYKIRATDMIALSSKMDDHLLKALNLSRTGAAYSLLLAGATHHLFHSESSLIVSVANFWTSAGESLLTLARSSFWSEFVHRDLPVSNPCSTARYRCPKCSLIEKFEACLFYGQVRHADFDDVSSEFIDCVSNFTQNVWNILALSCQYLRVIKSPIDFSWLGTTKYSGGGEVLIRSSGTKAGSCGTERSISGSEAEGYTDQIWKGY
;
A
#
# COMPACT_ATOMS: atom_id res chain seq x y z
N MET A 1 -41.84 -7.77 3.93
CA MET A 1 -41.34 -8.03 5.29
C MET A 1 -39.99 -7.38 5.40
N GLU A 2 -39.92 -6.25 6.10
CA GLU A 2 -38.71 -5.43 6.24
C GLU A 2 -37.63 -6.16 7.07
N GLN A 3 -36.40 -6.13 6.58
CA GLN A 3 -35.22 -6.59 7.32
C GLN A 3 -34.89 -5.60 8.46
N PRO A 4 -34.47 -6.07 9.64
CA PRO A 4 -34.03 -5.19 10.71
C PRO A 4 -32.68 -4.54 10.37
N PRO A 5 -32.41 -3.31 10.86
CA PRO A 5 -31.17 -2.60 10.58
C PRO A 5 -29.94 -3.30 11.20
N PRO A 6 -28.76 -3.19 10.58
CA PRO A 6 -27.52 -3.75 11.12
C PRO A 6 -27.17 -3.11 12.46
N ARG A 7 -26.73 -3.93 13.42
CA ARG A 7 -26.24 -3.44 14.72
C ARG A 7 -24.85 -2.79 14.55
N PRO A 8 -24.54 -1.69 15.25
CA PRO A 8 -23.25 -1.02 15.13
C PRO A 8 -22.10 -1.90 15.62
N LEU A 9 -20.99 -1.90 14.88
CA LEU A 9 -19.71 -2.49 15.30
C LEU A 9 -19.22 -1.81 16.59
N ARG A 10 -18.88 -2.61 17.60
CA ARG A 10 -18.26 -2.14 18.84
C ARG A 10 -16.73 -2.24 18.72
N LEU A 11 -16.05 -1.10 18.75
CA LEU A 11 -14.59 -1.01 18.80
C LEU A 11 -14.09 -1.15 20.25
N TYR A 12 -13.03 -1.94 20.44
CA TYR A 12 -12.37 -2.13 21.74
C TYR A 12 -10.91 -1.69 21.64
N ILE A 13 -10.43 -0.96 22.65
CA ILE A 13 -9.00 -0.62 22.80
C ILE A 13 -8.40 -1.53 23.88
N CYS A 14 -7.23 -2.10 23.61
CA CYS A 14 -6.43 -2.83 24.61
C CYS A 14 -5.74 -1.82 25.53
N SER A 15 -6.10 -1.78 26.81
CA SER A 15 -5.63 -0.74 27.73
C SER A 15 -4.44 -1.14 28.61
N GLU A 16 -4.21 -2.44 28.84
CA GLU A 16 -3.07 -2.93 29.63
C GLU A 16 -2.86 -4.43 29.41
N GLU A 17 -1.60 -4.84 29.29
CA GLU A 17 -1.20 -6.24 29.27
C GLU A 17 -0.31 -6.51 30.49
N ARG A 18 -0.79 -7.33 31.44
CA ARG A 18 0.00 -7.71 32.63
C ARG A 18 0.35 -9.18 32.61
N LYS A 19 1.65 -9.47 32.62
CA LYS A 19 2.22 -10.80 32.80
C LYS A 19 2.19 -11.16 34.28
N TYR A 20 1.52 -12.26 34.62
CA TYR A 20 1.65 -12.88 35.93
C TYR A 20 2.32 -14.25 35.79
N THR A 21 3.34 -14.47 36.62
CA THR A 21 4.00 -15.77 36.80
C THR A 21 3.47 -16.40 38.09
N ASP A 22 2.79 -17.53 37.96
CA ASP A 22 2.41 -18.39 39.08
C ASP A 22 2.96 -19.79 38.80
N GLY A 23 4.17 -20.06 39.29
CA GLY A 23 4.96 -21.24 38.90
C GLY A 23 5.29 -21.30 37.41
N ASP A 24 5.36 -22.51 36.84
CA ASP A 24 5.72 -22.80 35.44
C ASP A 24 4.66 -22.40 34.39
N ARG A 25 3.72 -21.50 34.73
CA ARG A 25 2.68 -21.03 33.81
C ARG A 25 2.64 -19.51 33.75
N CYS A 26 2.82 -18.99 32.53
CA CYS A 26 2.52 -17.59 32.20
C CYS A 26 1.04 -17.46 31.84
N ARG A 27 0.37 -16.44 32.40
CA ARG A 27 -0.98 -16.03 31.98
C ARG A 27 -0.97 -14.56 31.59
N TYR A 28 -1.67 -14.26 30.50
CA TYR A 28 -1.96 -12.90 30.03
C TYR A 28 -3.41 -12.57 30.38
N ILE A 29 -3.64 -11.40 30.98
CA ILE A 29 -4.97 -10.83 31.15
C ILE A 29 -5.02 -9.60 30.24
N ILE A 30 -5.89 -9.66 29.22
CA ILE A 30 -6.14 -8.55 28.30
C ILE A 30 -7.36 -7.79 28.82
N TYR A 31 -7.19 -6.51 29.15
CA TYR A 31 -8.30 -5.62 29.46
C TYR A 31 -8.76 -4.91 28.17
N ALA A 32 -9.94 -5.28 27.69
CA ALA A 32 -10.61 -4.61 26.58
C ALA A 32 -11.66 -3.63 27.13
N ILE A 33 -11.60 -2.37 26.73
CA ILE A 33 -12.59 -1.34 27.08
C ILE A 33 -13.37 -0.97 25.80
N GLU A 34 -14.70 -0.95 25.89
CA GLU A 34 -15.59 -0.52 24.80
C GLU A 34 -15.45 1.00 24.60
N LEU A 35 -15.24 1.47 23.36
CA LEU A 35 -15.00 2.90 23.06
C LEU A 35 -16.14 3.82 23.57
N SER A 36 -17.36 3.30 23.61
CA SER A 36 -18.57 3.97 24.14
C SER A 36 -18.48 4.29 25.65
N ASP A 37 -17.70 3.53 26.42
CA ASP A 37 -17.46 3.77 27.84
C ASP A 37 -16.42 4.88 28.09
N LEU A 38 -15.51 5.14 27.13
CA LEU A 38 -14.51 6.22 27.19
C LEU A 38 -15.11 7.58 26.84
N LEU A 39 -16.01 7.63 25.85
CA LEU A 39 -16.70 8.84 25.40
C LEU A 39 -17.61 9.47 26.48
N ASN A 40 -18.05 8.67 27.46
CA ASN A 40 -18.88 9.15 28.57
C ASN A 40 -18.09 9.51 29.84
N CYS A 41 -16.76 9.52 29.81
CA CYS A 41 -15.92 9.84 30.97
C CYS A 41 -15.33 11.25 30.85
N SER A 42 -15.95 12.23 31.53
CA SER A 42 -15.59 13.66 31.48
C SER A 42 -14.28 14.04 32.22
N CYS A 43 -13.32 13.12 32.37
CA CYS A 43 -12.15 13.36 33.20
C CYS A 43 -10.91 13.70 32.35
N LYS A 44 -10.56 14.99 32.28
CA LYS A 44 -9.23 15.45 31.83
C LYS A 44 -8.17 14.89 32.78
N ILE A 45 -7.37 13.92 32.34
CA ILE A 45 -6.22 13.42 33.10
C ILE A 45 -4.99 14.22 32.65
N LYS A 46 -4.46 15.09 33.51
CA LYS A 46 -3.10 15.60 33.36
C LYS A 46 -2.11 14.51 33.77
N PRO A 47 -0.95 14.38 33.08
CA PRO A 47 0.06 13.41 33.44
C PRO A 47 0.82 13.94 34.65
N ASP A 48 0.72 13.26 35.80
CA ASP A 48 1.71 13.43 36.86
C ASP A 48 2.30 12.07 37.22
N ALA A 49 3.63 12.08 37.32
CA ALA A 49 4.45 10.93 37.60
C ALA A 49 4.24 10.44 39.05
N SER A 50 4.37 9.12 39.22
CA SER A 50 4.41 8.36 40.48
C SER A 50 3.07 7.94 41.12
N SER A 51 2.94 6.60 41.25
CA SER A 51 2.10 5.84 42.19
C SER A 51 0.60 5.56 41.89
N GLN A 52 0.34 4.25 41.78
CA GLN A 52 -0.82 3.46 42.23
C GLN A 52 -2.27 3.95 41.97
N SER A 53 -2.92 3.25 41.02
CA SER A 53 -4.38 3.04 40.85
C SER A 53 -5.24 4.22 40.37
N PRO A 54 -6.20 3.99 39.45
CA PRO A 54 -7.04 5.06 38.89
C PRO A 54 -8.03 5.62 39.92
N ARG A 55 -7.92 6.92 40.20
CA ARG A 55 -8.75 7.69 41.16
C ARG A 55 -10.04 8.26 40.53
N CYS A 56 -10.80 7.48 39.76
CA CYS A 56 -12.14 7.89 39.32
C CYS A 56 -13.24 7.21 40.17
N PRO A 57 -14.17 7.96 40.80
CA PRO A 57 -15.26 7.40 41.61
C PRO A 57 -16.16 6.42 40.82
N THR A 58 -16.36 6.68 39.53
CA THR A 58 -17.18 5.87 38.60
C THR A 58 -16.51 4.52 38.29
N CYS A 59 -15.20 4.52 38.08
CA CYS A 59 -14.41 3.30 37.92
C CYS A 59 -14.34 2.48 39.22
N LYS A 60 -14.28 3.16 40.38
CA LYS A 60 -14.32 2.52 41.71
C LYS A 60 -15.67 1.85 42.00
N ALA A 61 -16.77 2.46 41.56
CA ALA A 61 -18.12 1.89 41.68
C ALA A 61 -18.33 0.65 40.80
N LYS A 62 -17.88 0.69 39.52
CA LYS A 62 -17.97 -0.45 38.59
C LYS A 62 -17.04 -1.61 39.01
N ALA A 63 -15.84 -1.34 39.53
CA ALA A 63 -14.95 -2.38 40.09
C ALA A 63 -15.51 -3.04 41.37
N LYS A 64 -16.30 -2.29 42.17
CA LYS A 64 -17.05 -2.85 43.30
C LYS A 64 -18.20 -3.75 42.85
N ALA A 65 -18.93 -3.37 41.79
CA ALA A 65 -20.02 -4.15 41.21
C ALA A 65 -19.54 -5.49 40.61
N ALA A 66 -18.37 -5.51 39.98
CA ALA A 66 -17.75 -6.75 39.48
C ALA A 66 -17.31 -7.71 40.61
N LYS A 67 -17.04 -7.20 41.82
CA LYS A 67 -16.72 -8.03 43.00
C LYS A 67 -17.96 -8.59 43.70
N THR A 68 -19.13 -7.96 43.60
CA THR A 68 -20.37 -8.41 44.27
C THR A 68 -21.13 -9.52 43.54
N GLN A 69 -20.80 -9.86 42.30
CA GLN A 69 -21.39 -11.02 41.59
C GLN A 69 -20.81 -12.39 42.01
N LYS A 70 -19.89 -12.43 42.97
CA LYS A 70 -19.22 -13.67 43.40
C LYS A 70 -19.97 -14.50 44.46
N GLY A 71 -21.27 -14.27 44.69
CA GLY A 71 -21.98 -14.96 45.76
C GLY A 71 -23.48 -15.17 45.57
N ARG A 72 -23.86 -16.29 44.93
CA ARG A 72 -24.94 -17.20 45.41
C ARG A 72 -25.18 -18.39 44.46
N LYS A 73 -24.86 -19.60 44.97
CA LYS A 73 -25.50 -20.95 44.82
C LYS A 73 -25.74 -21.51 43.40
N LYS A 74 -25.74 -22.82 43.13
CA LYS A 74 -25.26 -24.11 43.71
C LYS A 74 -25.60 -25.17 42.62
N SER A 75 -24.87 -26.28 42.63
CA SER A 75 -25.20 -27.61 42.03
C SER A 75 -25.40 -27.74 40.51
N GLY A 76 -24.46 -28.44 39.87
CA GLY A 76 -24.58 -28.95 38.51
C GLY A 76 -23.21 -29.18 37.89
N GLY A 77 -22.55 -30.28 38.26
CA GLY A 77 -21.22 -30.60 37.76
C GLY A 77 -21.23 -30.87 36.25
N ARG A 78 -20.52 -30.01 35.50
CA ARG A 78 -19.71 -30.45 34.36
C ARG A 78 -18.31 -29.89 34.56
N ARG A 79 -17.36 -30.80 34.78
CA ARG A 79 -15.93 -30.51 34.66
C ARG A 79 -15.73 -30.02 33.22
N PHE A 80 -15.61 -28.70 33.03
CA PHE A 80 -14.92 -28.20 31.85
C PHE A 80 -13.46 -28.55 32.07
N GLN A 81 -13.06 -29.65 31.44
CA GLN A 81 -11.66 -30.00 31.27
C GLN A 81 -11.06 -28.82 30.50
N CYS A 82 -10.37 -27.95 31.24
CA CYS A 82 -9.58 -26.88 30.64
C CYS A 82 -8.50 -27.62 29.85
N ALA A 83 -8.73 -27.77 28.55
CA ALA A 83 -7.72 -28.24 27.63
C ALA A 83 -6.61 -27.19 27.70
N VAL A 84 -5.58 -27.49 28.49
CA VAL A 84 -4.28 -26.86 28.37
C VAL A 84 -3.74 -27.39 27.05
N THR A 85 -4.17 -26.79 25.94
CA THR A 85 -3.37 -26.79 24.73
C THR A 85 -2.15 -25.96 25.08
N GLU A 86 -1.02 -26.63 25.29
CA GLU A 86 0.29 -26.02 25.21
C GLU A 86 0.32 -25.14 23.96
N MET A 87 0.19 -23.83 24.13
CA MET A 87 0.62 -22.87 23.12
C MET A 87 2.14 -22.93 23.16
N ALA A 88 2.71 -23.95 22.51
CA ALA A 88 4.09 -23.89 22.09
C ALA A 88 4.26 -22.55 21.36
N GLU A 89 5.11 -21.68 21.89
CA GLU A 89 5.55 -20.48 21.18
C GLU A 89 6.00 -20.95 19.80
N MET A 90 5.18 -20.70 18.79
CA MET A 90 5.54 -21.04 17.42
C MET A 90 6.72 -20.15 17.08
N ALA A 91 7.88 -20.75 16.82
CA ALA A 91 9.07 -20.00 16.42
C ALA A 91 8.70 -19.03 15.28
N GLU A 92 8.94 -17.75 15.53
CA GLU A 92 8.96 -16.72 14.50
C GLU A 92 10.10 -17.07 13.55
N MET A 93 9.77 -17.14 12.26
CA MET A 93 10.76 -17.39 11.22
C MET A 93 11.25 -16.04 10.72
N GLU A 94 12.54 -15.91 10.50
CA GLU A 94 13.13 -14.74 9.87
C GLU A 94 14.14 -15.18 8.82
N MET A 95 14.29 -14.39 7.76
CA MET A 95 15.34 -14.58 6.76
C MET A 95 16.47 -13.59 7.05
N ARG A 96 17.70 -14.09 7.16
CA ARG A 96 18.90 -13.27 7.39
C ARG A 96 19.84 -13.36 6.21
N ALA A 97 20.61 -12.30 5.96
CA ALA A 97 21.61 -12.29 4.91
C ALA A 97 22.73 -13.32 5.21
N GLY A 98 23.05 -14.19 4.26
CA GLY A 98 24.15 -15.16 4.39
C GLY A 98 25.54 -14.54 4.20
N GLU A 99 25.56 -13.36 3.60
CA GLU A 99 26.76 -12.58 3.24
C GLU A 99 26.44 -11.09 3.23
N ASP A 100 27.45 -10.25 3.01
CA ASP A 100 27.25 -8.82 2.81
C ASP A 100 26.63 -8.57 1.43
N ILE A 101 25.57 -7.77 1.38
CA ILE A 101 24.81 -7.47 0.17
C ILE A 101 24.84 -5.95 -0.03
N GLU A 102 25.39 -5.51 -1.15
CA GLU A 102 25.39 -4.10 -1.53
C GLU A 102 24.02 -3.69 -2.07
N ILE A 103 23.73 -2.39 -2.08
CA ILE A 103 22.47 -1.83 -2.60
C ILE A 103 22.25 -2.23 -4.07
N GLY A 104 21.01 -2.51 -4.45
CA GLY A 104 20.63 -2.80 -5.85
C GLY A 104 20.93 -4.22 -6.33
N GLN A 105 21.41 -5.11 -5.46
CA GLN A 105 21.74 -6.49 -5.81
C GLN A 105 20.54 -7.42 -5.60
N ASP A 106 20.38 -8.40 -6.50
CA ASP A 106 19.37 -9.45 -6.33
C ASP A 106 19.80 -10.37 -5.15
N ILE A 107 18.88 -10.57 -4.21
CA ILE A 107 19.03 -11.37 -2.99
C ILE A 107 18.62 -12.82 -3.24
N THR A 108 17.60 -13.02 -4.07
CA THR A 108 17.09 -14.33 -4.45
C THR A 108 17.21 -14.52 -5.96
N PRO A 109 17.33 -15.76 -6.47
CA PRO A 109 16.98 -16.04 -7.85
C PRO A 109 15.48 -15.74 -8.11
N PRO A 110 15.02 -15.78 -9.38
CA PRO A 110 13.59 -15.76 -9.70
C PRO A 110 12.86 -16.99 -9.15
N LEU A 111 12.25 -16.83 -7.97
CA LEU A 111 11.53 -17.88 -7.25
C LEU A 111 10.16 -18.10 -7.91
N PRO A 112 9.78 -19.35 -8.25
CA PRO A 112 8.43 -19.67 -8.72
C PRO A 112 7.42 -19.66 -7.56
N PRO A 113 6.13 -19.52 -7.86
CA PRO A 113 5.09 -19.67 -6.86
C PRO A 113 4.82 -21.16 -6.55
N LEU A 114 4.40 -21.44 -5.31
CA LEU A 114 3.76 -22.71 -4.93
C LEU A 114 2.34 -22.81 -5.50
N SER A 115 1.64 -21.67 -5.59
CA SER A 115 0.32 -21.55 -6.19
C SER A 115 0.06 -20.11 -6.63
N SER A 116 -0.64 -19.94 -7.74
CA SER A 116 -1.01 -18.64 -8.29
C SER A 116 -2.39 -18.69 -8.93
N ALA A 117 -3.12 -17.57 -8.84
CA ALA A 117 -4.43 -17.40 -9.47
C ALA A 117 -4.60 -15.96 -9.97
N LEU A 118 -4.90 -15.83 -11.27
CA LEU A 118 -5.23 -14.55 -11.89
C LEU A 118 -6.55 -14.02 -11.33
N HIS A 119 -6.74 -12.71 -11.18
CA HIS A 119 -8.03 -12.13 -10.78
C HIS A 119 -9.15 -12.53 -11.75
N HIS A 120 -10.36 -12.74 -11.22
CA HIS A 120 -11.50 -13.20 -12.02
C HIS A 120 -11.80 -12.27 -13.22
N SER A 121 -11.69 -10.96 -13.03
CA SER A 121 -11.92 -9.94 -14.07
C SER A 121 -10.92 -9.98 -15.23
N LEU A 122 -9.79 -10.66 -15.08
CA LEU A 122 -8.71 -10.73 -16.08
C LEU A 122 -8.64 -12.06 -16.82
N LEU A 123 -9.46 -13.06 -16.46
CA LEU A 123 -9.46 -14.40 -17.07
C LEU A 123 -9.62 -14.40 -18.59
N SER A 124 -10.32 -13.40 -19.15
CA SER A 124 -10.53 -13.25 -20.60
C SER A 124 -9.47 -12.44 -21.33
N SER A 125 -8.57 -11.75 -20.61
CA SER A 125 -7.60 -10.81 -21.20
C SER A 125 -6.15 -11.17 -20.92
N HIS A 126 -5.88 -11.98 -19.90
CA HIS A 126 -4.54 -12.40 -19.51
C HIS A 126 -4.45 -13.92 -19.39
N CYS A 127 -3.24 -14.44 -19.58
CA CYS A 127 -2.97 -15.86 -19.51
C CYS A 127 -3.13 -16.38 -18.07
N SER A 128 -3.94 -17.43 -17.87
CA SER A 128 -4.14 -18.05 -16.55
C SER A 128 -2.85 -18.61 -15.93
N SER A 129 -1.86 -18.94 -16.77
CA SER A 129 -0.58 -19.52 -16.33
C SER A 129 0.46 -18.45 -15.95
N CYS A 130 0.83 -17.53 -16.86
CA CYS A 130 1.93 -16.58 -16.63
C CYS A 130 1.47 -15.12 -16.37
N PHE A 131 0.17 -14.86 -16.42
CA PHE A 131 -0.47 -13.55 -16.28
C PHE A 131 -0.08 -12.51 -17.35
N SER A 132 0.65 -12.90 -18.40
CA SER A 132 0.88 -12.00 -19.54
C SER A 132 -0.41 -11.76 -20.33
N PRO A 133 -0.59 -10.59 -20.98
CA PRO A 133 -1.72 -10.35 -21.88
C PRO A 133 -1.87 -11.45 -22.94
N LEU A 134 -3.11 -11.81 -23.24
CA LEU A 134 -3.39 -12.82 -24.26
C LEU A 134 -3.08 -12.28 -25.67
N PRO A 135 -2.57 -13.14 -26.57
CA PRO A 135 -2.48 -12.80 -27.99
C PRO A 135 -3.89 -12.69 -28.60
N PRO A 136 -4.03 -12.09 -29.80
CA PRO A 136 -5.33 -11.98 -30.49
C PRO A 136 -6.04 -13.33 -30.71
N GLN A 137 -5.27 -14.41 -30.80
CA GLN A 137 -5.77 -15.80 -30.89
C GLN A 137 -5.21 -16.60 -29.70
N PRO A 138 -5.93 -16.68 -28.58
CA PRO A 138 -5.48 -17.39 -27.39
C PRO A 138 -5.50 -18.91 -27.57
N PHE A 139 -4.63 -19.62 -26.86
CA PHE A 139 -4.61 -21.08 -26.84
C PHE A 139 -5.66 -21.60 -25.83
N PRO A 140 -6.45 -22.62 -26.21
CA PRO A 140 -7.42 -23.25 -25.31
C PRO A 140 -6.73 -24.16 -24.28
N PRO A 141 -7.44 -24.58 -23.22
CA PRO A 141 -6.96 -25.61 -22.29
C PRO A 141 -6.80 -26.95 -23.01
N LEU A 142 -5.73 -27.71 -22.67
CA LEU A 142 -5.54 -29.07 -23.17
C LEU A 142 -6.61 -30.04 -22.63
N CYS A 143 -7.08 -29.81 -21.40
CA CYS A 143 -8.13 -30.59 -20.78
C CYS A 143 -9.38 -29.73 -20.66
N THR A 144 -10.43 -30.08 -21.39
CA THR A 144 -11.73 -29.40 -21.29
C THR A 144 -12.47 -29.86 -20.03
N PRO A 145 -12.99 -28.94 -19.20
CA PRO A 145 -13.86 -29.32 -18.09
C PRO A 145 -15.13 -30.00 -18.63
N THR A 146 -15.75 -30.84 -17.81
CA THR A 146 -16.94 -31.63 -18.16
C THR A 146 -18.17 -30.76 -18.53
N PHE A 147 -18.13 -29.46 -18.23
CA PHE A 147 -19.25 -28.52 -18.40
C PHE A 147 -18.91 -27.38 -19.38
N PRO A 148 -19.68 -27.21 -20.47
CA PRO A 148 -19.38 -26.27 -21.55
C PRO A 148 -19.55 -24.78 -21.20
N ASN A 149 -20.21 -24.43 -20.09
CA ASN A 149 -20.56 -23.04 -19.74
C ASN A 149 -19.72 -22.42 -18.61
N THR A 150 -18.60 -23.05 -18.21
CA THR A 150 -17.72 -22.51 -17.17
C THR A 150 -16.77 -21.44 -17.74
N PRO A 151 -16.42 -20.38 -16.96
CA PRO A 151 -15.44 -19.39 -17.40
C PRO A 151 -14.16 -20.10 -17.80
N SER A 152 -13.81 -20.01 -19.08
CA SER A 152 -12.69 -20.77 -19.64
C SER A 152 -11.37 -20.06 -19.36
N SER A 153 -10.39 -20.82 -18.90
CA SER A 153 -9.00 -20.36 -18.82
C SER A 153 -8.39 -20.27 -20.22
N TYR A 154 -7.68 -19.18 -20.50
CA TYR A 154 -6.99 -18.95 -21.77
C TYR A 154 -5.48 -18.83 -21.56
N TYR A 155 -4.72 -19.20 -22.60
CA TYR A 155 -3.26 -19.22 -22.52
C TYR A 155 -2.59 -18.45 -23.66
N CYS A 156 -1.44 -17.84 -23.37
CA CYS A 156 -0.66 -17.14 -24.39
C CYS A 156 0.16 -18.07 -25.31
N SER A 157 0.36 -19.32 -24.91
CA SER A 157 1.12 -20.32 -25.66
C SER A 157 0.69 -21.74 -25.32
N SER A 158 1.05 -22.70 -26.18
CA SER A 158 0.87 -24.14 -25.91
C SER A 158 1.64 -24.61 -24.68
N LEU A 159 2.81 -24.00 -24.37
CA LEU A 159 3.59 -24.28 -23.16
C LEU A 159 2.85 -23.83 -21.89
N CYS A 160 2.23 -22.66 -21.91
CA CYS A 160 1.39 -22.20 -20.80
C CYS A 160 0.16 -23.10 -20.61
N SER A 161 -0.48 -23.50 -21.71
CA SER A 161 -1.62 -24.42 -21.67
C SER A 161 -1.24 -25.78 -21.10
N SER A 162 -0.11 -26.36 -21.54
CA SER A 162 0.35 -27.66 -21.03
C SER A 162 0.79 -27.63 -19.57
N ALA A 163 1.30 -26.49 -19.10
CA ALA A 163 1.77 -26.35 -17.73
C ALA A 163 0.64 -26.16 -16.70
N ASP A 164 -0.40 -25.37 -17.02
CA ASP A 164 -1.46 -25.00 -16.06
C ASP A 164 -2.76 -25.79 -16.24
N SER A 165 -3.13 -26.16 -17.47
CA SER A 165 -4.43 -26.81 -17.76
C SER A 165 -4.69 -28.09 -16.95
N PRO A 166 -3.72 -29.00 -16.71
CA PRO A 166 -3.94 -30.17 -15.87
C PRO A 166 -4.24 -29.83 -14.41
N LEU A 167 -3.57 -28.81 -13.83
CA LEU A 167 -3.85 -28.40 -12.45
C LEU A 167 -5.19 -27.67 -12.34
N HIS A 168 -5.51 -26.82 -13.31
CA HIS A 168 -6.80 -26.14 -13.37
C HIS A 168 -7.95 -27.15 -13.23
N VAL A 169 -7.96 -28.22 -14.02
CA VAL A 169 -9.02 -29.24 -13.95
C VAL A 169 -8.92 -30.07 -12.67
N SER A 170 -7.73 -30.57 -12.34
CA SER A 170 -7.56 -31.49 -11.20
C SER A 170 -7.77 -30.80 -9.85
N SER A 171 -7.65 -29.47 -9.72
CA SER A 171 -7.85 -28.74 -8.46
C SER A 171 -9.30 -28.51 -8.06
N ALA A 172 -10.27 -28.91 -8.89
CA ALA A 172 -11.71 -28.59 -8.75
C ALA A 172 -12.08 -27.11 -8.99
N GLU A 173 -11.17 -26.30 -9.53
CA GLU A 173 -11.42 -24.90 -9.88
C GLU A 173 -12.64 -24.71 -10.84
N PRO A 174 -12.86 -25.53 -11.89
CA PRO A 174 -14.04 -25.40 -12.74
C PRO A 174 -15.37 -25.58 -11.98
N TYR A 175 -15.41 -26.48 -10.99
CA TYR A 175 -16.58 -26.72 -10.16
C TYR A 175 -16.84 -25.55 -9.20
N LEU A 176 -15.78 -24.97 -8.65
CA LEU A 176 -15.89 -23.75 -7.84
C LEU A 176 -16.48 -22.60 -8.67
N LEU A 177 -15.99 -22.39 -9.90
CA LEU A 177 -16.50 -21.33 -10.77
C LEU A 177 -17.99 -21.54 -11.11
N LEU A 178 -18.40 -22.79 -11.36
CA LEU A 178 -19.80 -23.15 -11.57
C LEU A 178 -20.69 -22.85 -10.34
N LEU A 179 -20.21 -23.18 -9.14
CA LEU A 179 -20.90 -22.88 -7.87
C LEU A 179 -21.07 -21.37 -7.68
N LEU A 180 -20.02 -20.59 -7.95
CA LEU A 180 -20.06 -19.14 -7.77
C LEU A 180 -20.91 -18.42 -8.82
N GLN A 181 -21.04 -18.99 -10.03
CA GLN A 181 -21.98 -18.51 -11.05
C GLN A 181 -23.44 -18.81 -10.69
N SER A 182 -23.71 -19.99 -10.12
CA SER A 182 -25.08 -20.38 -9.76
C SER A 182 -25.56 -19.72 -8.47
N HIS A 183 -24.65 -19.41 -7.55
CA HIS A 183 -24.98 -18.88 -6.23
C HIS A 183 -24.10 -17.68 -5.86
N HIS A 184 -24.29 -16.55 -6.55
CA HIS A 184 -23.50 -15.32 -6.34
C HIS A 184 -23.49 -14.81 -4.88
N SER A 185 -24.52 -15.12 -4.08
CA SER A 185 -24.60 -14.75 -2.65
C SER A 185 -23.69 -15.59 -1.73
N THR A 186 -23.16 -16.71 -2.22
CA THR A 186 -22.32 -17.67 -1.47
C THR A 186 -20.94 -17.10 -1.13
N TYR A 187 -20.43 -16.21 -1.96
CA TYR A 187 -19.15 -15.54 -1.75
C TYR A 187 -19.24 -14.10 -2.27
N PRO A 188 -19.68 -13.14 -1.44
CA PRO A 188 -20.01 -11.78 -1.88
C PRO A 188 -18.79 -10.92 -2.27
N ASN A 189 -17.56 -11.42 -2.15
CA ASN A 189 -16.33 -10.66 -2.34
C ASN A 189 -15.89 -10.47 -3.81
N GLY A 190 -16.69 -10.88 -4.79
CA GLY A 190 -16.49 -10.59 -6.22
C GLY A 190 -15.31 -11.30 -6.92
N ASP A 191 -14.15 -11.46 -6.26
CA ASP A 191 -12.98 -12.17 -6.79
C ASP A 191 -12.73 -13.48 -6.03
N SER A 192 -12.66 -14.59 -6.78
CA SER A 192 -12.42 -15.94 -6.29
C SER A 192 -10.95 -16.38 -6.32
N SER A 193 -10.03 -15.45 -6.61
CA SER A 193 -8.59 -15.73 -6.74
C SER A 193 -8.00 -16.46 -5.53
N ASP A 194 -8.35 -16.06 -4.30
CA ASP A 194 -7.89 -16.75 -3.08
C ASP A 194 -8.34 -18.21 -3.00
N LEU A 195 -9.61 -18.48 -3.32
CA LEU A 195 -10.19 -19.83 -3.27
C LEU A 195 -9.57 -20.71 -4.36
N ARG A 196 -9.34 -20.14 -5.56
CA ARG A 196 -8.69 -20.84 -6.68
C ARG A 196 -7.23 -21.15 -6.38
N ALA A 197 -6.48 -20.19 -5.83
CA ALA A 197 -5.10 -20.41 -5.38
C ALA A 197 -5.05 -21.46 -4.25
N ALA A 198 -6.00 -21.44 -3.31
CA ALA A 198 -6.08 -22.40 -2.22
C ALA A 198 -6.39 -23.82 -2.72
N LEU A 199 -7.32 -23.98 -3.66
CA LEU A 199 -7.62 -25.27 -4.30
C LEU A 199 -6.41 -25.83 -5.07
N ARG A 200 -5.73 -24.98 -5.84
CA ARG A 200 -4.50 -25.33 -6.57
C ARG A 200 -3.39 -25.78 -5.61
N LEU A 201 -3.22 -25.07 -4.50
CA LEU A 201 -2.24 -25.41 -3.47
C LEU A 201 -2.61 -26.74 -2.77
N LEU A 202 -3.88 -26.92 -2.43
CA LEU A 202 -4.37 -28.14 -1.79
C LEU A 202 -4.12 -29.39 -2.67
N GLN A 203 -4.30 -29.25 -3.99
CA GLN A 203 -4.04 -30.33 -4.94
C GLN A 203 -2.54 -30.67 -5.07
N SER A 204 -1.64 -29.72 -4.78
CA SER A 204 -0.20 -29.90 -4.89
C SER A 204 0.48 -30.33 -3.57
N LEU A 205 -0.22 -30.23 -2.44
CA LEU A 205 0.28 -30.57 -1.11
C LEU A 205 0.20 -32.09 -0.83
N PRO A 206 1.20 -32.67 -0.13
CA PRO A 206 1.08 -34.02 0.40
C PRO A 206 -0.03 -34.06 1.46
N ALA A 207 -0.85 -35.12 1.44
CA ALA A 207 -1.95 -35.35 2.39
C ALA A 207 -1.41 -35.35 3.83
N THR A 208 -1.41 -34.19 4.47
CA THR A 208 -0.93 -33.98 5.84
C THR A 208 -2.00 -33.22 6.62
N SER A 209 -2.19 -33.64 7.87
CA SER A 209 -3.17 -33.05 8.79
C SER A 209 -2.80 -31.58 9.08
N PRO A 210 -3.79 -30.68 9.32
CA PRO A 210 -3.51 -29.26 9.51
C PRO A 210 -2.75 -29.01 10.82
N TYR A 211 -1.45 -28.83 10.69
CA TYR A 211 -0.58 -28.20 11.68
C TYR A 211 -0.63 -26.67 11.52
N PRO A 212 -0.09 -25.88 12.47
CA PRO A 212 -0.16 -24.43 12.32
C PRO A 212 0.66 -23.90 11.11
N ARG A 213 1.48 -24.76 10.50
CA ARG A 213 2.15 -24.53 9.22
C ARG A 213 1.80 -25.63 8.20
N ILE A 214 1.70 -25.24 6.93
CA ILE A 214 1.56 -26.15 5.78
C ILE A 214 2.64 -25.75 4.77
N ALA A 215 3.41 -26.72 4.27
CA ALA A 215 4.62 -26.45 3.45
C ALA A 215 5.59 -25.43 4.07
N GLY A 216 5.70 -25.40 5.41
CA GLY A 216 6.54 -24.43 6.14
C GLY A 216 5.91 -23.03 6.32
N LEU A 217 4.79 -22.75 5.68
CA LEU A 217 4.12 -21.44 5.72
C LEU A 217 3.08 -21.36 6.82
N LEU A 218 2.95 -20.18 7.45
CA LEU A 218 1.98 -19.93 8.53
C LEU A 218 0.55 -19.97 8.01
N THR A 219 -0.33 -20.67 8.71
CA THR A 219 -1.76 -20.65 8.38
C THR A 219 -2.50 -19.47 9.04
N ASN A 220 -2.09 -19.03 10.24
CA ASN A 220 -2.83 -18.07 11.09
C ASN A 220 -4.32 -18.41 11.29
N ARG A 221 -4.73 -19.66 11.07
CA ARG A 221 -6.13 -20.09 11.09
C ARG A 221 -6.84 -19.70 12.38
N HIS A 222 -6.21 -19.92 13.53
CA HIS A 222 -6.80 -19.57 14.83
C HIS A 222 -7.03 -18.06 14.96
N LYS A 223 -6.09 -17.22 14.50
CA LYS A 223 -6.23 -15.76 14.53
C LYS A 223 -7.31 -15.26 13.59
N LEU A 224 -7.43 -15.85 12.39
CA LEU A 224 -8.44 -15.47 11.40
C LEU A 224 -9.86 -15.87 11.85
N LEU A 225 -10.02 -17.08 12.40
CA LEU A 225 -11.33 -17.58 12.84
C LEU A 225 -11.88 -16.93 14.11
N HIS A 226 -11.01 -16.44 15.01
CA HIS A 226 -11.43 -15.78 16.26
C HIS A 226 -12.21 -14.48 16.03
N HIS A 227 -12.04 -13.82 14.89
CA HIS A 227 -12.71 -12.55 14.57
C HIS A 227 -13.99 -12.71 13.75
N HIS A 228 -14.60 -13.91 13.73
CA HIS A 228 -15.80 -14.20 12.94
C HIS A 228 -15.65 -13.86 11.45
N ASP A 229 -14.49 -14.17 10.87
CA ASP A 229 -14.28 -13.96 9.44
C ASP A 229 -15.09 -15.00 8.64
N HIS A 230 -16.32 -14.62 8.28
CA HIS A 230 -17.25 -15.42 7.50
C HIS A 230 -16.66 -15.81 6.13
N ARG A 231 -15.77 -14.98 5.56
CA ARG A 231 -15.06 -15.25 4.30
C ARG A 231 -14.30 -16.56 4.33
N VAL A 232 -13.60 -16.84 5.43
CA VAL A 232 -12.80 -18.06 5.57
C VAL A 232 -13.70 -19.30 5.63
N ARG A 233 -14.79 -19.23 6.41
CA ARG A 233 -15.69 -20.37 6.58
C ARG A 233 -16.51 -20.64 5.32
N ASP A 234 -17.09 -19.60 4.73
CA ASP A 234 -17.94 -19.73 3.54
C ASP A 234 -17.09 -20.11 2.33
N GLY A 235 -15.91 -19.51 2.18
CA GLY A 235 -14.93 -19.89 1.16
C GLY A 235 -14.46 -21.34 1.30
N ALA A 236 -14.14 -21.79 2.52
CA ALA A 236 -13.73 -23.17 2.76
C ALA A 236 -14.84 -24.18 2.43
N ARG A 237 -16.10 -23.86 2.75
CA ARG A 237 -17.25 -24.71 2.38
C ARG A 237 -17.47 -24.76 0.87
N ALA A 238 -17.32 -23.63 0.18
CA ALA A 238 -17.39 -23.59 -1.28
C ALA A 238 -16.28 -24.43 -1.93
N MET A 239 -15.05 -24.35 -1.41
CA MET A 239 -13.92 -25.18 -1.84
C MET A 239 -14.18 -26.67 -1.60
N PHE A 240 -14.68 -27.02 -0.41
CA PHE A 240 -15.01 -28.40 -0.05
C PHE A 240 -16.07 -28.99 -1.00
N LEU A 241 -17.15 -28.23 -1.23
CA LEU A 241 -18.22 -28.63 -2.15
C LEU A 241 -17.71 -28.82 -3.58
N ALA A 242 -16.87 -27.90 -4.08
CA ALA A 242 -16.26 -28.02 -5.40
C ALA A 242 -15.44 -29.30 -5.55
N ARG A 243 -14.64 -29.66 -4.54
CA ARG A 243 -13.88 -30.92 -4.52
C ARG A 243 -14.78 -32.15 -4.50
N LYS A 244 -15.84 -32.11 -3.68
CA LYS A 244 -16.84 -33.18 -3.61
C LYS A 244 -17.53 -33.39 -4.96
N MET A 245 -17.90 -32.30 -5.66
CA MET A 245 -18.47 -32.37 -7.01
C MET A 245 -17.53 -33.02 -8.03
N ARG A 246 -16.23 -32.73 -7.94
CA ARG A 246 -15.20 -33.35 -8.77
C ARG A 246 -15.07 -34.84 -8.49
N ASP A 247 -15.06 -35.24 -7.23
CA ASP A 247 -14.81 -36.61 -6.80
C ASP A 247 -16.04 -37.52 -6.93
N GLU A 248 -17.27 -36.97 -6.78
CA GLU A 248 -18.55 -37.69 -6.81
C GLU A 248 -19.38 -37.41 -8.08
N SER A 249 -18.74 -37.07 -9.20
CA SER A 249 -19.35 -36.47 -10.41
C SER A 249 -20.53 -37.23 -11.04
N SER A 250 -20.82 -38.47 -10.64
CA SER A 250 -21.96 -39.27 -11.11
C SER A 250 -23.23 -39.18 -10.24
N ASN A 251 -23.15 -38.69 -9.00
CA ASN A 251 -24.26 -38.68 -8.03
C ASN A 251 -24.62 -37.29 -7.47
N PHE A 252 -24.08 -36.22 -8.04
CA PHE A 252 -24.17 -34.89 -7.46
C PHE A 252 -25.48 -34.17 -7.84
N SER A 253 -26.24 -33.73 -6.84
CA SER A 253 -27.38 -32.82 -7.02
C SER A 253 -26.89 -31.38 -7.15
N ILE A 254 -27.26 -30.70 -8.24
CA ILE A 254 -26.96 -29.27 -8.50
C ILE A 254 -27.51 -28.35 -7.39
N ASP A 255 -28.44 -28.83 -6.55
CA ASP A 255 -29.09 -28.06 -5.50
C ASP A 255 -28.30 -27.99 -4.18
N ALA A 256 -27.14 -28.64 -4.07
CA ALA A 256 -26.34 -28.60 -2.84
C ALA A 256 -25.74 -27.21 -2.61
N THR A 257 -25.96 -26.65 -1.42
CA THR A 257 -25.51 -25.31 -1.03
C THR A 257 -24.39 -25.39 0.00
N ILE A 258 -23.63 -24.30 0.21
CA ILE A 258 -22.63 -24.24 1.29
C ILE A 258 -23.25 -24.38 2.70
N ALA A 259 -24.57 -24.19 2.84
CA ALA A 259 -25.27 -24.38 4.10
C ALA A 259 -25.37 -25.86 4.49
N ASP A 260 -25.28 -26.77 3.51
CA ASP A 260 -25.36 -28.21 3.71
C ASP A 260 -24.02 -28.83 4.18
N VAL A 261 -22.94 -28.04 4.17
CA VAL A 261 -21.59 -28.47 4.59
C VAL A 261 -21.46 -28.35 6.11
N ALA A 262 -21.20 -29.47 6.79
CA ALA A 262 -21.00 -29.46 8.23
C ALA A 262 -19.70 -28.70 8.59
N PRO A 263 -19.65 -27.95 9.71
CA PRO A 263 -18.46 -27.17 10.09
C PRO A 263 -17.16 -27.97 10.22
N HIS A 264 -17.25 -29.28 10.46
CA HIS A 264 -16.09 -30.15 10.63
C HIS A 264 -15.55 -30.73 9.31
N ASP A 265 -16.29 -30.60 8.21
CA ASP A 265 -15.93 -31.21 6.93
C ASP A 265 -14.89 -30.38 6.16
N ALA A 266 -14.95 -29.05 6.27
CA ALA A 266 -14.10 -28.11 5.52
C ALA A 266 -12.82 -27.68 6.30
N VAL A 267 -12.41 -28.44 7.32
CA VAL A 267 -11.31 -28.07 8.22
C VAL A 267 -9.98 -27.93 7.47
N LEU A 268 -9.75 -28.72 6.43
CA LEU A 268 -8.52 -28.66 5.65
C LEU A 268 -8.52 -27.42 4.74
N GLU A 269 -9.65 -27.16 4.09
CA GLU A 269 -9.89 -25.99 3.24
C GLU A 269 -9.75 -24.69 4.04
N GLU A 270 -10.28 -24.65 5.27
CA GLU A 270 -10.08 -23.51 6.17
C GLU A 270 -8.60 -23.25 6.43
N ALA A 271 -7.80 -24.30 6.67
CA ALA A 271 -6.37 -24.15 6.94
C ALA A 271 -5.58 -23.65 5.72
N VAL A 272 -5.88 -24.18 4.53
CA VAL A 272 -5.20 -23.79 3.28
C VAL A 272 -5.63 -22.40 2.83
N LEU A 273 -6.93 -22.05 2.92
CA LEU A 273 -7.40 -20.70 2.62
C LEU A 273 -6.80 -19.68 3.59
N SER A 274 -6.72 -20.02 4.88
CA SER A 274 -6.05 -19.17 5.89
C SER A 274 -4.56 -18.95 5.56
N LEU A 275 -3.86 -19.98 5.07
CA LEU A 275 -2.49 -19.85 4.59
C LEU A 275 -2.40 -18.92 3.38
N VAL A 276 -3.27 -19.07 2.38
CA VAL A 276 -3.28 -18.18 1.21
C VAL A 276 -3.49 -16.73 1.65
N LEU A 277 -4.51 -16.46 2.46
CA LEU A 277 -4.79 -15.11 2.97
C LEU A 277 -3.66 -14.51 3.81
N THR A 278 -2.82 -15.36 4.42
CA THR A 278 -1.69 -14.93 5.25
C THR A 278 -0.42 -14.66 4.45
N ASN A 279 -0.17 -15.38 3.36
CA ASN A 279 1.14 -15.40 2.69
C ASN A 279 1.09 -14.99 1.21
N ALA A 280 -0.09 -14.90 0.61
CA ALA A 280 -0.21 -14.50 -0.80
C ALA A 280 0.17 -13.03 -0.97
N VAL A 281 0.87 -12.75 -2.07
CA VAL A 281 1.15 -11.38 -2.52
C VAL A 281 0.41 -11.09 -3.81
N GLU A 282 0.00 -9.84 -3.97
CA GLU A 282 -0.56 -9.32 -5.20
C GLU A 282 0.53 -9.23 -6.28
N VAL A 283 0.32 -9.93 -7.39
CA VAL A 283 1.18 -9.87 -8.57
C VAL A 283 0.78 -8.65 -9.38
N GLN A 284 1.73 -7.73 -9.56
CA GLN A 284 1.51 -6.50 -10.32
C GLN A 284 2.30 -6.53 -11.64
N ASP A 285 1.76 -5.87 -12.66
CA ASP A 285 2.50 -5.58 -13.89
C ASP A 285 3.47 -4.39 -13.70
N LYS A 286 4.21 -4.04 -14.76
CA LYS A 286 5.16 -2.92 -14.77
C LYS A 286 4.53 -1.55 -14.52
N THR A 287 3.21 -1.43 -14.64
CA THR A 287 2.44 -0.19 -14.41
C THR A 287 1.89 -0.12 -12.99
N GLY A 288 2.11 -1.15 -12.17
CA GLY A 288 1.54 -1.25 -10.81
C GLY A 288 0.13 -1.81 -10.78
N ARG A 289 -0.44 -2.25 -11.92
CA ARG A 289 -1.77 -2.85 -11.95
C ARG A 289 -1.72 -4.25 -11.35
N THR A 290 -2.55 -4.51 -10.35
CA THR A 290 -2.72 -5.86 -9.79
C THR A 290 -3.41 -6.78 -10.80
N LEU A 291 -2.77 -7.92 -11.08
CA LEU A 291 -3.21 -8.94 -12.03
C LEU A 291 -3.83 -10.17 -11.35
N GLY A 292 -3.35 -10.52 -10.16
CA GLY A 292 -3.66 -11.78 -9.50
C GLY A 292 -2.92 -11.91 -8.19
N ILE A 293 -3.01 -13.08 -7.58
CA ILE A 293 -2.28 -13.40 -6.35
C ILE A 293 -1.32 -14.58 -6.57
N SER A 294 -0.27 -14.65 -5.76
CA SER A 294 0.67 -15.77 -5.74
C SER A 294 1.21 -16.05 -4.34
N VAL A 295 1.29 -17.32 -3.98
CA VAL A 295 1.92 -17.83 -2.75
C VAL A 295 3.27 -18.44 -3.13
N TYR A 296 4.34 -18.00 -2.47
CA TYR A 296 5.70 -18.49 -2.71
C TYR A 296 6.19 -19.38 -1.56
N GLY A 297 7.32 -20.05 -1.77
CA GLY A 297 7.91 -20.90 -0.74
C GLY A 297 8.54 -20.14 0.43
N PRO A 298 9.04 -20.87 1.45
CA PRO A 298 9.77 -20.31 2.59
C PRO A 298 10.85 -19.29 2.23
N SER A 299 11.56 -19.51 1.13
CA SER A 299 12.62 -18.60 0.63
C SER A 299 12.15 -17.16 0.36
N PHE A 300 10.85 -16.93 0.23
CA PHE A 300 10.24 -15.60 0.12
C PHE A 300 9.30 -15.29 1.30
N CYS A 301 8.38 -16.20 1.61
CA CYS A 301 7.32 -15.94 2.61
C CYS A 301 7.81 -15.90 4.07
N TRP A 302 9.09 -16.19 4.34
CA TRP A 302 9.70 -15.98 5.67
C TRP A 302 10.44 -14.63 5.79
N ILE A 303 10.45 -13.81 4.74
CA ILE A 303 11.00 -12.45 4.80
C ILE A 303 9.97 -11.56 5.49
N ASN A 304 10.30 -11.08 6.68
CA ASN A 304 9.37 -10.33 7.53
C ASN A 304 9.13 -8.89 7.04
N HIS A 305 8.11 -8.28 7.64
CA HIS A 305 7.77 -6.89 7.42
C HIS A 305 8.72 -5.92 8.14
N GLY A 306 9.15 -4.88 7.43
CA GLY A 306 9.73 -3.66 8.01
C GLY A 306 9.03 -2.42 7.44
N CYS A 307 8.87 -1.39 8.27
CA CYS A 307 8.41 -0.07 7.82
C CYS A 307 9.53 0.87 7.35
N SER A 308 10.77 0.42 7.51
CA SER A 308 11.98 1.01 6.95
C SER A 308 12.80 -0.12 6.30
N PRO A 309 12.21 -0.87 5.35
CA PRO A 309 12.78 -2.12 4.86
C PRO A 309 14.14 -1.91 4.18
N ASN A 310 14.93 -2.96 4.16
CA ASN A 310 16.23 -3.00 3.47
C ASN A 310 16.18 -3.77 2.13
N ALA A 311 15.05 -4.42 1.81
CA ALA A 311 14.80 -5.06 0.53
C ALA A 311 13.41 -4.72 -0.04
N CYS A 312 13.26 -4.89 -1.35
CA CYS A 312 12.00 -4.90 -2.07
C CYS A 312 11.93 -6.13 -2.99
N TYR A 313 10.81 -6.33 -3.69
CA TYR A 313 10.68 -7.42 -4.65
C TYR A 313 9.99 -6.98 -5.92
N ARG A 314 10.23 -7.72 -7.00
CA ARG A 314 9.63 -7.51 -8.33
C ARG A 314 9.17 -8.83 -8.92
N PHE A 315 8.16 -8.74 -9.78
CA PHE A 315 7.65 -9.90 -10.52
C PHE A 315 8.21 -9.97 -11.94
N SER A 316 8.42 -11.19 -12.42
CA SER A 316 8.71 -11.48 -13.81
C SER A 316 7.62 -12.39 -14.37
N LEU A 317 6.86 -11.85 -15.32
CA LEU A 317 5.81 -12.58 -16.05
C LEU A 317 6.46 -13.34 -17.21
N MET A 318 7.16 -14.43 -16.90
CA MET A 318 7.82 -15.24 -17.93
C MET A 318 6.88 -16.31 -18.47
N THR A 319 6.89 -16.52 -19.79
CA THR A 319 6.52 -17.80 -20.38
C THR A 319 7.49 -18.87 -19.85
N PRO A 320 7.06 -20.10 -19.52
CA PRO A 320 7.96 -21.15 -19.06
C PRO A 320 9.19 -21.22 -19.99
N PRO A 321 10.42 -21.07 -19.49
CA PRO A 321 11.57 -21.04 -20.36
C PRO A 321 11.71 -22.40 -21.06
N THR A 322 11.95 -22.40 -22.37
CA THR A 322 12.78 -23.46 -22.96
C THR A 322 14.12 -23.41 -22.22
N PRO A 323 14.68 -24.55 -21.76
CA PRO A 323 15.82 -24.55 -20.85
C PRO A 323 16.99 -23.77 -21.49
N PRO A 324 17.42 -22.64 -20.92
CA PRO A 324 18.61 -21.98 -21.39
C PRO A 324 19.80 -22.66 -20.73
N CYS A 325 20.70 -23.20 -21.56
CA CYS A 325 22.06 -23.52 -21.15
C CYS A 325 22.80 -22.19 -20.92
N TRP A 326 22.85 -21.69 -19.68
CA TRP A 326 23.70 -20.54 -19.31
C TRP A 326 24.37 -20.78 -17.94
N PRO A 327 25.62 -20.30 -17.77
CA PRO A 327 26.47 -20.61 -16.63
C PRO A 327 26.16 -19.71 -15.42
N GLU A 328 26.26 -20.29 -14.23
CA GLU A 328 26.02 -19.69 -12.90
C GLU A 328 24.54 -19.39 -12.57
N THR A 329 23.89 -20.37 -11.93
CA THR A 329 22.61 -20.16 -11.26
C THR A 329 22.74 -19.08 -10.19
N PRO A 330 21.95 -17.99 -10.22
CA PRO A 330 21.99 -16.97 -9.19
C PRO A 330 21.72 -17.59 -7.82
N LEU A 331 22.65 -17.38 -6.89
CA LEU A 331 22.62 -17.99 -5.56
C LEU A 331 21.55 -17.34 -4.69
N LEU A 332 20.91 -18.14 -3.85
CA LEU A 332 20.07 -17.64 -2.75
C LEU A 332 20.99 -17.07 -1.67
N ARG A 333 20.96 -15.74 -1.46
CA ARG A 333 21.89 -15.01 -0.57
C ARG A 333 21.34 -14.81 0.84
N ILE A 334 20.20 -15.41 1.14
CA ILE A 334 19.53 -15.38 2.43
C ILE A 334 19.35 -16.77 2.99
N VAL A 335 19.39 -16.88 4.30
CA VAL A 335 19.27 -18.13 5.04
C VAL A 335 18.18 -18.01 6.11
N PRO A 336 17.43 -19.09 6.38
CA PRO A 336 16.47 -19.09 7.46
C PRO A 336 17.17 -19.01 8.82
N PHE A 337 16.54 -18.32 9.76
CA PHE A 337 16.95 -18.26 11.15
C PHE A 337 15.73 -18.43 12.05
N GLY A 338 15.83 -19.31 13.05
CA GLY A 338 14.78 -19.56 14.03
C GLY A 338 15.29 -19.27 15.44
N ARG A 339 14.66 -18.33 16.16
CA ARG A 339 14.93 -18.13 17.59
C ARG A 339 14.22 -19.21 18.40
N SER A 340 14.89 -20.33 18.66
CA SER A 340 14.45 -21.24 19.71
C SER A 340 15.62 -21.84 20.48
N SER A 341 15.63 -21.59 21.79
CA SER A 341 16.48 -22.20 22.80
C SER A 341 15.98 -23.62 23.08
N GLY A 342 16.36 -24.58 22.25
CA GLY A 342 16.05 -26.00 22.40
C GLY A 342 16.89 -26.85 21.43
N PRO A 343 17.04 -28.17 21.65
CA PRO A 343 17.94 -28.98 20.84
C PRO A 343 17.45 -29.07 19.40
N ALA A 344 18.09 -28.25 18.55
CA ALA A 344 18.43 -28.49 17.15
C ALA A 344 17.38 -29.19 16.26
N THR A 345 16.55 -28.39 15.58
CA THR A 345 16.62 -28.25 14.12
C THR A 345 16.77 -29.54 13.28
N GLN A 346 15.88 -30.53 13.46
CA GLN A 346 15.75 -31.64 12.50
C GLN A 346 14.58 -31.48 11.50
N ILE A 347 13.66 -30.54 11.72
CA ILE A 347 12.56 -30.26 10.76
C ILE A 347 13.00 -29.22 9.71
N GLU A 348 13.92 -28.33 10.03
CA GLU A 348 14.18 -27.12 9.24
C GLU A 348 15.23 -27.30 8.13
N ASN A 349 16.23 -28.17 8.31
CA ASN A 349 17.18 -28.49 7.23
C ASN A 349 16.50 -29.23 6.05
N GLY A 350 15.35 -29.87 6.27
CA GLY A 350 14.57 -30.59 5.25
C GLY A 350 13.63 -29.70 4.43
N VAL A 351 13.16 -28.57 4.97
CA VAL A 351 12.19 -27.68 4.31
C VAL A 351 12.87 -26.72 3.34
N CYS A 352 14.12 -26.32 3.64
CA CYS A 352 15.02 -25.64 2.70
C CYS A 352 16.01 -26.61 2.03
N SER A 353 15.73 -27.91 1.98
CA SER A 353 16.58 -28.86 1.24
C SER A 353 16.43 -28.64 -0.27
N ASN A 354 17.56 -28.74 -0.98
CA ASN A 354 17.74 -28.63 -2.44
C ASN A 354 16.72 -29.42 -3.32
N ASN A 355 15.93 -30.33 -2.74
CA ASN A 355 14.89 -31.08 -3.43
C ASN A 355 13.59 -30.28 -3.68
N VAL A 356 13.29 -29.24 -2.90
CA VAL A 356 12.18 -28.31 -3.19
C VAL A 356 12.58 -27.38 -4.34
N LEU A 357 13.83 -26.89 -4.33
CA LEU A 357 14.44 -26.11 -5.42
C LEU A 357 14.45 -26.85 -6.78
N ALA A 358 14.67 -28.17 -6.77
CA ALA A 358 14.65 -28.98 -8.01
C ALA A 358 13.24 -29.08 -8.65
N LYS A 359 12.17 -28.97 -7.86
CA LYS A 359 10.77 -28.89 -8.34
C LYS A 359 10.38 -27.46 -8.74
N GLU A 360 10.99 -26.47 -8.09
CA GLU A 360 10.83 -25.03 -8.38
C GLU A 360 11.42 -24.60 -9.75
N CYS A 361 12.42 -25.30 -10.27
CA CYS A 361 12.96 -25.02 -11.61
C CYS A 361 11.98 -25.32 -12.77
N ARG A 362 10.86 -26.02 -12.55
CA ARG A 362 9.85 -26.35 -13.57
C ARG A 362 8.46 -25.74 -13.31
N GLY A 363 8.32 -24.88 -12.30
CA GLY A 363 7.04 -24.25 -11.96
C GLY A 363 6.58 -23.23 -13.02
N TYR A 364 5.28 -23.22 -13.29
CA TYR A 364 4.60 -22.15 -14.02
C TYR A 364 4.18 -21.04 -13.04
N GLY A 365 3.76 -19.88 -13.56
CA GLY A 365 3.36 -18.74 -12.74
C GLY A 365 4.34 -17.58 -12.75
N PRO A 366 3.92 -16.39 -12.27
CA PRO A 366 4.77 -15.23 -12.07
C PRO A 366 5.93 -15.54 -11.12
N ARG A 367 7.17 -15.18 -11.49
CA ARG A 367 8.33 -15.38 -10.61
C ARG A 367 8.62 -14.13 -9.78
N VAL A 368 9.06 -14.30 -8.54
CA VAL A 368 9.45 -13.19 -7.66
C VAL A 368 10.97 -13.13 -7.49
N THR A 369 11.53 -11.94 -7.51
CA THR A 369 12.94 -11.68 -7.23
C THR A 369 13.04 -10.60 -6.16
N VAL A 370 13.73 -10.90 -5.06
CA VAL A 370 13.99 -9.94 -3.98
C VAL A 370 15.29 -9.21 -4.29
N ARG A 371 15.33 -7.90 -4.08
CA ARG A 371 16.48 -7.02 -4.34
C ARG A 371 16.72 -6.09 -3.14
N SER A 372 17.99 -5.84 -2.83
CA SER A 372 18.37 -4.90 -1.77
C SER A 372 18.10 -3.44 -2.20
N ILE A 373 17.55 -2.66 -1.28
CA ILE A 373 17.36 -1.20 -1.44
C ILE A 373 18.19 -0.40 -0.42
N LYS A 374 18.84 -1.11 0.51
CA LYS A 374 19.87 -0.59 1.41
C LYS A 374 21.02 -1.61 1.42
N ARG A 375 22.19 -1.22 1.92
CA ARG A 375 23.26 -2.18 2.22
C ARG A 375 22.80 -3.08 3.36
N ILE A 376 23.03 -4.39 3.24
CA ILE A 376 22.64 -5.40 4.25
C ILE A 376 23.89 -6.15 4.68
N LYS A 377 24.18 -6.15 5.97
CA LYS A 377 25.34 -6.89 6.50
C LYS A 377 25.03 -8.37 6.65
N LYS A 378 26.04 -9.23 6.56
CA LYS A 378 25.92 -10.65 6.89
C LYS A 378 25.29 -10.83 8.27
N GLY A 379 24.26 -11.66 8.34
CA GLY A 379 23.50 -11.96 9.56
C GLY A 379 22.43 -10.92 9.90
N GLU A 380 22.33 -9.79 9.19
CA GLU A 380 21.23 -8.84 9.33
C GLU A 380 19.92 -9.45 8.81
N GLU A 381 18.80 -9.13 9.46
CA GLU A 381 17.48 -9.56 9.00
C GLU A 381 17.14 -8.84 7.69
N VAL A 382 16.67 -9.61 6.71
CA VAL A 382 16.14 -9.07 5.46
C VAL A 382 14.65 -8.82 5.66
N THR A 383 14.22 -7.59 5.40
CA THR A 383 12.83 -7.17 5.55
C THR A 383 12.32 -6.50 4.28
N VAL A 384 11.04 -6.71 3.98
CA VAL A 384 10.29 -6.05 2.91
C VAL A 384 9.11 -5.30 3.51
N THR A 385 8.44 -4.41 2.77
CA THR A 385 7.18 -3.84 3.23
C THR A 385 5.99 -4.69 2.80
N TYR A 386 4.95 -4.75 3.64
CA TYR A 386 3.67 -5.44 3.38
C TYR A 386 2.50 -4.46 3.24
N THR A 387 2.78 -3.16 3.40
CA THR A 387 1.83 -2.05 3.41
C THR A 387 2.48 -0.86 2.71
N ASP A 388 1.71 0.17 2.39
CA ASP A 388 2.24 1.40 1.82
C ASP A 388 3.00 2.21 2.87
N LEU A 389 4.26 2.55 2.57
CA LEU A 389 5.14 3.30 3.47
C LEU A 389 4.79 4.79 3.55
N LEU A 390 3.97 5.30 2.63
CA LEU A 390 3.44 6.68 2.65
C LEU A 390 2.16 6.82 3.50
N GLN A 391 1.71 5.74 4.14
CA GLN A 391 0.65 5.81 5.14
C GLN A 391 1.19 6.21 6.53
N PRO A 392 0.43 7.01 7.30
CA PRO A 392 0.55 7.21 8.74
C PRO A 392 0.78 5.92 9.53
N LYS A 393 1.45 6.03 10.68
CA LYS A 393 1.79 4.89 11.53
C LYS A 393 0.55 4.08 11.93
N ALA A 394 -0.52 4.77 12.34
CA ALA A 394 -1.75 4.12 12.78
C ALA A 394 -2.42 3.31 11.66
N MET A 395 -2.42 3.83 10.43
CA MET A 395 -2.99 3.14 9.27
C MET A 395 -2.18 1.91 8.88
N ARG A 396 -0.84 2.02 8.83
CA ARG A 396 0.04 0.87 8.60
C ARG A 396 -0.18 -0.23 9.62
N GLN A 397 -0.24 0.10 10.91
CA GLN A 397 -0.52 -0.88 11.97
C GLN A 397 -1.92 -1.50 11.86
N SER A 398 -2.93 -0.71 11.48
CA SER A 398 -4.29 -1.19 11.24
C SER A 398 -4.36 -2.18 10.07
N GLU A 399 -3.72 -1.85 8.95
CA GLU A 399 -3.66 -2.73 7.78
C GLU A 399 -2.93 -4.04 8.10
N LEU A 400 -1.77 -3.95 8.75
CA LEU A 400 -0.99 -5.12 9.16
C LEU A 400 -1.74 -6.01 10.15
N TRP A 401 -2.48 -5.42 11.09
CA TRP A 401 -3.33 -6.16 12.00
C TRP A 401 -4.47 -6.85 11.25
N SER A 402 -5.18 -6.14 10.38
CA SER A 402 -6.31 -6.67 9.62
C SER A 402 -5.92 -7.87 8.76
N ARG A 403 -4.85 -7.72 7.96
CA ARG A 403 -4.37 -8.70 6.98
C ARG A 403 -3.51 -9.81 7.61
N TYR A 404 -2.51 -9.44 8.40
CA TYR A 404 -1.46 -10.35 8.87
C TYR A 404 -1.53 -10.68 10.37
N ARG A 405 -2.43 -10.03 11.13
CA ARG A 405 -2.72 -10.31 12.55
C ARG A 405 -1.50 -10.14 13.46
N PHE A 406 -0.73 -9.09 13.21
CA PHE A 406 0.33 -8.59 14.09
C PHE A 406 0.36 -7.05 14.11
N ILE A 407 0.97 -6.48 15.15
CA ILE A 407 1.21 -5.04 15.27
C ILE A 407 2.71 -4.80 15.07
N CYS A 408 3.08 -3.96 14.11
CA CYS A 408 4.49 -3.66 13.82
C CYS A 408 5.13 -2.81 14.93
N SER A 409 6.30 -3.25 15.39
CA SER A 409 7.13 -2.60 16.43
C SER A 409 8.55 -2.27 15.94
N CYS A 410 8.75 -2.20 14.62
CA CYS A 410 10.05 -1.83 14.04
C CYS A 410 10.52 -0.42 14.48
N THR A 411 11.77 -0.06 14.16
CA THR A 411 12.38 1.22 14.54
C THR A 411 11.53 2.45 14.17
N ARG A 412 10.97 2.50 12.96
CA ARG A 412 10.08 3.59 12.53
C ARG A 412 8.78 3.65 13.34
N CYS A 413 8.14 2.52 13.60
CA CYS A 413 6.90 2.46 14.40
C CYS A 413 7.15 2.73 15.89
N SER A 414 8.33 2.39 16.41
CA SER A 414 8.68 2.57 17.82
C SER A 414 9.31 3.94 18.12
N ALA A 415 9.57 4.76 17.10
CA ALA A 415 10.15 6.09 17.26
C ALA A 415 9.25 7.00 18.12
N SER A 416 9.88 7.68 19.09
CA SER A 416 9.27 8.73 19.89
C SER A 416 10.31 9.82 20.17
N PRO A 417 10.14 11.08 19.68
CA PRO A 417 9.03 11.55 18.84
C PRO A 417 8.97 10.85 17.47
N LEU A 418 7.88 11.08 16.72
CA LEU A 418 7.72 10.54 15.36
C LEU A 418 8.90 10.93 14.47
N THR A 419 9.21 10.07 13.51
CA THR A 419 10.18 10.42 12.45
C THR A 419 9.66 11.60 11.63
N TYR A 420 10.56 12.34 10.96
CA TYR A 420 10.16 13.47 10.11
C TYR A 420 9.09 13.08 9.08
N VAL A 421 9.26 11.92 8.43
CA VAL A 421 8.30 11.42 7.43
C VAL A 421 6.94 11.18 8.05
N ASP A 422 6.88 10.46 9.18
CA ASP A 422 5.59 10.18 9.84
C ASP A 422 4.92 11.46 10.36
N GLN A 423 5.71 12.42 10.84
CA GLN A 423 5.19 13.74 11.20
C GLN A 423 4.62 14.48 9.98
N ALA A 424 5.35 14.52 8.86
CA ALA A 424 4.92 15.22 7.65
C ALA A 424 3.65 14.60 7.03
N LEU A 425 3.51 13.27 7.09
CA LEU A 425 2.35 12.54 6.59
C LEU A 425 1.08 12.79 7.41
N GLU A 426 1.21 13.17 8.69
CA GLU A 426 0.09 13.41 9.61
C GLU A 426 -0.18 14.90 9.86
N GLU A 427 0.62 15.81 9.30
CA GLU A 427 0.56 17.23 9.64
C GLU A 427 -0.65 17.93 9.02
N ILE A 428 -1.36 18.71 9.84
CA ILE A 428 -2.52 19.53 9.49
C ILE A 428 -2.43 20.90 10.15
N PHE A 429 -2.96 21.91 9.46
CA PHE A 429 -2.96 23.30 9.90
C PHE A 429 -4.37 23.80 10.18
N ALA A 430 -4.51 24.70 11.15
CA ALA A 430 -5.77 25.40 11.43
C ALA A 430 -5.55 26.91 11.46
N VAL A 431 -6.48 27.66 10.88
CA VAL A 431 -6.52 29.14 10.93
C VAL A 431 -7.88 29.58 11.44
N ASN A 432 -7.90 30.54 12.37
CA ASN A 432 -9.13 31.14 12.86
C ASN A 432 -9.55 32.32 11.98
N SER A 433 -10.81 32.30 11.52
CA SER A 433 -11.38 33.37 10.68
C SER A 433 -11.58 34.69 11.43
N SER A 434 -11.59 34.69 12.77
CA SER A 434 -11.91 35.88 13.59
C SER A 434 -10.72 36.67 14.16
N SER A 435 -9.46 36.28 13.91
CA SER A 435 -8.30 37.04 14.42
C SER A 435 -7.29 37.43 13.32
N SER A 436 -7.09 38.74 13.15
CA SER A 436 -6.03 39.33 12.32
C SER A 436 -4.61 39.14 12.88
N SER A 437 -4.46 38.44 14.01
CA SER A 437 -3.19 38.14 14.66
C SER A 437 -2.77 36.70 14.36
N LEU A 438 -1.78 36.57 13.48
CA LEU A 438 -0.98 35.36 13.33
C LEU A 438 -0.25 35.08 14.65
N SER A 439 -0.17 33.80 15.04
CA SER A 439 0.55 33.23 16.19
C SER A 439 -0.13 33.34 17.57
N LEU A 440 -0.82 32.27 17.94
CA LEU A 440 -0.70 31.53 19.20
C LEU A 440 -1.23 30.13 18.88
N GLU A 441 -0.66 29.06 19.47
CA GLU A 441 -1.09 27.67 19.27
C GLU A 441 -2.62 27.57 19.42
N ILE A 442 -3.33 27.54 18.28
CA ILE A 442 -4.77 27.28 18.27
C ILE A 442 -4.89 25.84 18.73
N ASN A 443 -5.33 25.64 19.97
CA ASN A 443 -5.60 24.32 20.50
C ASN A 443 -6.90 23.82 19.86
N PHE A 444 -6.80 23.30 18.64
CA PHE A 444 -7.92 22.67 17.94
C PHE A 444 -7.92 21.17 18.18
N ASP A 445 -9.12 20.58 18.15
CA ASP A 445 -9.29 19.14 18.21
C ASP A 445 -8.70 18.50 16.95
N ARG A 446 -7.45 18.04 17.05
CA ARG A 446 -6.69 17.43 15.95
C ARG A 446 -7.38 16.16 15.45
N ASP A 447 -8.00 15.38 16.33
CA ASP A 447 -8.68 14.13 15.97
C ASP A 447 -9.94 14.44 15.15
N LYS A 448 -10.75 15.41 15.62
CA LYS A 448 -11.92 15.87 14.88
C LYS A 448 -11.54 16.47 13.52
N ALA A 449 -10.51 17.30 13.47
CA ALA A 449 -10.04 17.89 12.22
C ALA A 449 -9.54 16.83 11.23
N THR A 450 -8.74 15.86 11.71
CA THR A 450 -8.27 14.72 10.92
C THR A 450 -9.42 13.91 10.37
N GLN A 451 -10.43 13.62 11.21
CA GLN A 451 -11.60 12.87 10.78
C GLN A 451 -12.40 13.62 9.72
N LEU A 452 -12.65 14.92 9.90
CA LEU A 452 -13.38 15.75 8.94
C LEU A 452 -12.65 15.80 7.58
N LEU A 453 -11.33 15.99 7.61
CA LEU A 453 -10.51 16.00 6.40
C LEU A 453 -10.50 14.64 5.71
N SER A 454 -10.30 13.54 6.45
CA SER A 454 -10.31 12.19 5.88
C SER A 454 -11.62 11.91 5.18
N VAL A 455 -12.76 12.08 5.87
CA VAL A 455 -14.09 11.81 5.28
C VAL A 455 -14.30 12.63 4.00
N TYR A 456 -14.00 13.93 4.02
CA TYR A 456 -14.20 14.77 2.85
C TYR A 456 -13.33 14.36 1.65
N PHE A 457 -12.04 14.09 1.89
CA PHE A 457 -11.09 13.73 0.84
C PHE A 457 -11.38 12.32 0.30
N ASP A 458 -11.69 11.37 1.17
CA ASP A 458 -12.06 10.01 0.78
C ASP A 458 -13.34 10.04 -0.06
N ASP A 459 -14.38 10.76 0.38
CA ASP A 459 -15.63 10.94 -0.38
C ASP A 459 -15.38 11.61 -1.75
N ALA A 460 -14.41 12.53 -1.86
CA ALA A 460 -14.09 13.20 -3.11
C ALA A 460 -13.27 12.30 -4.06
N ILE A 461 -12.45 11.39 -3.52
CA ILE A 461 -11.74 10.38 -4.31
C ILE A 461 -12.71 9.28 -4.78
N ASP A 462 -13.69 8.92 -3.97
CA ASP A 462 -14.70 7.90 -4.30
C ASP A 462 -15.61 8.32 -5.46
N ASP A 463 -15.88 9.62 -5.65
CA ASP A 463 -16.57 10.15 -6.85
C ASP A 463 -15.86 9.69 -8.14
N TYR A 464 -14.52 9.68 -8.13
CA TYR A 464 -13.72 9.21 -9.26
C TYR A 464 -13.71 7.67 -9.38
N LEU A 465 -13.49 6.96 -8.27
CA LEU A 465 -13.29 5.50 -8.30
C LEU A 465 -14.59 4.71 -8.50
N SER A 466 -15.69 5.15 -7.91
CA SER A 466 -16.95 4.38 -7.85
C SER A 466 -17.98 4.86 -8.85
N ILE A 467 -18.16 6.18 -8.97
CA ILE A 467 -19.17 6.79 -9.84
C ILE A 467 -18.61 7.03 -11.25
N GLY A 468 -17.28 7.12 -11.37
CA GLY A 468 -16.62 7.47 -12.63
C GLY A 468 -16.83 8.92 -13.01
N ASP A 469 -16.94 9.82 -12.02
CA ASP A 469 -17.06 11.26 -12.21
C ASP A 469 -15.72 11.97 -11.89
N PRO A 470 -14.78 12.00 -12.83
CA PRO A 470 -13.50 12.66 -12.62
C PRO A 470 -13.62 14.19 -12.53
N GLU A 471 -14.71 14.80 -13.01
CA GLU A 471 -14.88 16.26 -12.95
C GLU A 471 -15.26 16.72 -11.54
N SER A 472 -16.30 16.11 -10.94
CA SER A 472 -16.68 16.38 -9.54
C SER A 472 -15.51 16.15 -8.59
N SER A 473 -14.81 15.02 -8.75
CA SER A 473 -13.64 14.69 -7.92
C SER A 473 -12.55 15.77 -7.99
N CYS A 474 -12.19 16.21 -9.21
CA CYS A 474 -11.23 17.30 -9.40
C CYS A 474 -11.66 18.58 -8.69
N GLU A 475 -12.90 19.04 -8.91
CA GLU A 475 -13.40 20.29 -8.35
C GLU A 475 -13.41 20.28 -6.82
N ARG A 476 -13.90 19.19 -6.20
CA ARG A 476 -13.95 19.04 -4.74
C ARG A 476 -12.57 19.05 -4.10
N LEU A 477 -11.63 18.28 -4.66
CA LEU A 477 -10.26 18.19 -4.14
C LEU A 477 -9.52 19.53 -4.26
N GLU A 478 -9.60 20.18 -5.43
CA GLU A 478 -8.95 21.48 -5.65
C GLU A 478 -9.58 22.59 -4.80
N HIS A 479 -10.90 22.54 -4.59
CA HIS A 479 -11.60 23.45 -3.69
C HIS A 479 -11.07 23.29 -2.25
N ALA A 480 -10.98 22.06 -1.73
CA ALA A 480 -10.45 21.81 -0.39
C ALA A 480 -9.00 22.29 -0.25
N PHE A 481 -8.16 22.09 -1.26
CA PHE A 481 -6.78 22.57 -1.26
C PHE A 481 -6.65 24.09 -1.36
N THR A 482 -7.62 24.78 -1.95
CA THR A 482 -7.57 26.23 -2.20
C THR A 482 -8.29 27.04 -1.14
N GLN A 483 -9.32 26.47 -0.51
CA GLN A 483 -10.18 27.17 0.45
C GLN A 483 -10.11 26.58 1.86
N GLY A 484 -9.55 25.38 2.06
CA GLY A 484 -9.61 24.66 3.33
C GLY A 484 -11.04 24.21 3.69
N LEU A 485 -11.17 23.41 4.74
CA LEU A 485 -12.47 22.96 5.26
C LEU A 485 -12.84 23.73 6.51
N SER A 486 -14.04 24.31 6.54
CA SER A 486 -14.53 25.06 7.70
C SER A 486 -15.23 24.18 8.72
N ASP A 487 -14.97 24.43 9.99
CA ASP A 487 -15.64 23.82 11.15
C ASP A 487 -16.05 24.92 12.14
N MET A 488 -17.28 24.84 12.63
CA MET A 488 -17.81 25.77 13.61
C MET A 488 -17.54 25.19 15.00
N GLN A 489 -16.65 25.82 15.76
CA GLN A 489 -16.42 25.48 17.16
C GLN A 489 -17.14 26.46 18.08
N LEU A 490 -17.68 25.93 19.17
CA LEU A 490 -18.21 26.70 20.29
C LEU A 490 -17.07 26.92 21.27
N ASP A 491 -16.63 28.18 21.43
CA ASP A 491 -15.64 28.51 22.43
C ASP A 491 -16.27 28.45 23.84
N CYS A 492 -15.41 28.36 24.86
CA CYS A 492 -15.82 28.29 26.27
C CYS A 492 -16.63 29.52 26.74
N ASN A 493 -16.62 30.61 25.96
CA ASN A 493 -17.33 31.86 26.22
C ASN A 493 -18.69 31.96 25.49
N GLY A 494 -19.09 30.93 24.72
CA GLY A 494 -20.34 30.93 23.95
C GLY A 494 -20.27 31.68 22.61
N GLU A 495 -19.09 32.15 22.20
CA GLU A 495 -18.84 32.69 20.86
C GLU A 495 -18.50 31.58 19.88
N THR A 496 -19.04 31.66 18.65
CA THR A 496 -18.74 30.70 17.59
C THR A 496 -17.47 31.11 16.85
N SER A 497 -16.40 30.33 17.01
CA SER A 497 -15.16 30.49 16.24
C SER A 497 -15.22 29.61 14.98
N GLN A 498 -15.00 30.21 13.81
CA GLN A 498 -14.93 29.45 12.55
C GLN A 498 -13.47 29.10 12.27
N LEU A 499 -13.11 27.86 12.57
CA LEU A 499 -11.81 27.31 12.23
C LEU A 499 -11.82 26.79 10.80
N ARG A 500 -10.70 26.93 10.12
CA ARG A 500 -10.48 26.42 8.77
C ARG A 500 -9.25 25.53 8.77
N TYR A 501 -9.44 24.26 8.40
CA TYR A 501 -8.39 23.26 8.39
C TYR A 501 -7.80 23.07 7.00
N TRP A 502 -6.49 22.84 6.95
CA TRP A 502 -5.72 22.63 5.73
C TRP A 502 -4.78 21.45 5.90
N LEU A 503 -4.59 20.69 4.83
CA LEU A 503 -3.58 19.65 4.79
C LEU A 503 -2.20 20.23 4.52
N HIS A 504 -1.18 19.68 5.18
CA HIS A 504 0.19 19.88 4.74
C HIS A 504 0.39 19.29 3.33
N PRO A 505 1.19 19.90 2.44
CA PRO A 505 1.41 19.36 1.08
C PRO A 505 2.02 17.96 1.05
N LEU A 506 2.76 17.58 2.10
CA LEU A 506 3.30 16.22 2.27
C LEU A 506 2.40 15.29 3.08
N ASN A 507 1.21 15.74 3.50
CA ASN A 507 0.26 14.90 4.23
C ASN A 507 -0.21 13.73 3.34
N TYR A 508 -0.48 12.57 3.94
CA TYR A 508 -0.90 11.38 3.18
C TYR A 508 -2.17 11.61 2.34
N LEU A 509 -3.14 12.37 2.85
CA LEU A 509 -4.36 12.72 2.11
C LEU A 509 -4.02 13.61 0.91
N SER A 510 -3.04 14.49 1.05
CA SER A 510 -2.55 15.32 -0.06
C SER A 510 -1.92 14.46 -1.15
N LEU A 511 -1.05 13.51 -0.78
CA LEU A 511 -0.41 12.60 -1.74
C LEU A 511 -1.43 11.71 -2.48
N ASN A 512 -2.43 11.20 -1.77
CA ASN A 512 -3.54 10.45 -2.37
C ASN A 512 -4.34 11.32 -3.34
N ALA A 513 -4.70 12.54 -2.94
CA ALA A 513 -5.41 13.47 -3.80
C ALA A 513 -4.58 13.87 -5.03
N TYR A 514 -3.27 14.08 -4.93
CA TYR A 514 -2.41 14.34 -6.10
C TYR A 514 -2.38 13.16 -7.06
N THR A 515 -2.35 11.93 -6.53
CA THR A 515 -2.42 10.70 -7.34
C THR A 515 -3.74 10.64 -8.09
N THR A 516 -4.86 10.87 -7.40
CA THR A 516 -6.20 10.91 -8.00
C THR A 516 -6.33 12.01 -9.04
N LEU A 517 -5.91 13.23 -8.73
CA LEU A 517 -5.98 14.38 -9.63
C LEU A 517 -5.14 14.15 -10.90
N ALA A 518 -3.91 13.64 -10.77
CA ALA A 518 -3.08 13.29 -11.91
C ALA A 518 -3.78 12.31 -12.87
N SER A 519 -4.43 11.27 -12.31
CA SER A 519 -5.17 10.27 -13.10
C SER A 519 -6.47 10.82 -13.70
N ALA A 520 -7.27 11.52 -12.90
CA ALA A 520 -8.55 12.09 -13.30
C ALA A 520 -8.37 13.08 -14.45
N TYR A 521 -7.38 13.99 -14.37
CA TYR A 521 -7.07 14.91 -15.46
C TYR A 521 -6.60 14.20 -16.73
N LYS A 522 -5.81 13.13 -16.61
CA LYS A 522 -5.35 12.32 -17.76
C LYS A 522 -6.52 11.64 -18.48
N ILE A 523 -7.47 11.07 -17.72
CA ILE A 523 -8.67 10.44 -18.28
C ILE A 523 -9.55 11.48 -18.95
N ARG A 524 -9.85 12.60 -18.27
CA ARG A 524 -10.63 13.70 -18.84
C ARG A 524 -10.02 14.25 -20.13
N ALA A 525 -8.70 14.38 -20.19
CA ALA A 525 -8.02 14.79 -21.42
C ALA A 525 -8.22 13.78 -22.55
N THR A 526 -8.11 12.47 -22.24
CA THR A 526 -8.29 11.39 -23.22
C THR A 526 -9.72 11.34 -23.75
N ASP A 527 -10.72 11.44 -22.88
CA ASP A 527 -12.13 11.46 -23.25
C ASP A 527 -12.46 12.68 -24.11
N MET A 528 -11.92 13.85 -23.76
CA MET A 528 -12.07 15.07 -24.55
C MET A 528 -11.45 14.95 -25.95
N ILE A 529 -10.31 14.26 -26.08
CA ILE A 529 -9.69 13.96 -27.39
C ILE A 529 -10.56 13.00 -28.19
N ALA A 530 -11.08 11.95 -27.56
CA ALA A 530 -11.92 10.95 -28.22
C ALA A 530 -13.23 11.54 -28.78
N LEU A 531 -13.78 12.56 -28.11
CA LEU A 531 -14.98 13.28 -28.54
C LEU A 531 -14.70 14.37 -29.61
N SER A 532 -13.43 14.71 -29.87
CA SER A 532 -13.09 15.82 -30.78
C SER A 532 -13.18 15.40 -32.25
N SER A 533 -14.11 16.01 -32.99
CA SER A 533 -14.35 15.67 -34.41
C SER A 533 -13.72 16.64 -35.42
N LYS A 534 -13.12 17.77 -34.98
CA LYS A 534 -12.28 18.75 -35.73
C LYS A 534 -12.20 20.17 -35.10
N MET A 535 -12.73 20.41 -33.89
CA MET A 535 -12.77 21.76 -33.30
C MET A 535 -11.52 22.07 -32.45
N ASP A 536 -10.83 23.17 -32.77
CA ASP A 536 -9.66 23.71 -32.03
C ASP A 536 -9.89 23.84 -30.51
N ASP A 537 -11.11 24.17 -30.06
CA ASP A 537 -11.40 24.51 -28.66
C ASP A 537 -11.40 23.27 -27.73
N HIS A 538 -11.97 22.15 -28.18
CA HIS A 538 -11.94 20.89 -27.42
C HIS A 538 -10.51 20.35 -27.27
N LEU A 539 -9.69 20.54 -28.29
CA LEU A 539 -8.27 20.16 -28.29
C LEU A 539 -7.46 21.03 -27.33
N LEU A 540 -7.68 22.35 -27.34
CA LEU A 540 -7.05 23.27 -26.39
C LEU A 540 -7.44 22.92 -24.94
N LYS A 541 -8.71 22.58 -24.70
CA LYS A 541 -9.18 22.12 -23.38
C LYS A 541 -8.50 20.80 -22.97
N ALA A 542 -8.39 19.83 -23.88
CA ALA A 542 -7.69 18.57 -23.61
C ALA A 542 -6.19 18.75 -23.30
N LEU A 543 -5.52 19.69 -23.99
CA LEU A 543 -4.13 20.06 -23.71
C LEU A 543 -4.00 20.65 -22.30
N ASN A 544 -4.88 21.57 -21.92
CA ASN A 544 -4.89 22.16 -20.58
C ASN A 544 -5.11 21.10 -19.49
N LEU A 545 -6.03 20.15 -19.71
CA LEU A 545 -6.25 19.03 -18.79
C LEU A 545 -5.00 18.14 -18.68
N SER A 546 -4.39 17.76 -19.81
CA SER A 546 -3.15 16.95 -19.83
C SER A 546 -2.02 17.64 -19.09
N ARG A 547 -1.91 18.96 -19.24
CA ARG A 547 -0.92 19.79 -18.58
C ARG A 547 -1.11 19.82 -17.07
N THR A 548 -2.34 20.03 -16.59
CA THR A 548 -2.67 19.97 -15.16
C THR A 548 -2.38 18.58 -14.58
N GLY A 549 -2.73 17.52 -15.30
CA GLY A 549 -2.41 16.14 -14.89
C GLY A 549 -0.90 15.90 -14.75
N ALA A 550 -0.11 16.36 -15.72
CA ALA A 550 1.35 16.27 -15.66
C ALA A 550 1.95 17.10 -14.52
N ALA A 551 1.36 18.27 -14.22
CA ALA A 551 1.77 19.11 -13.09
C ALA A 551 1.56 18.41 -11.74
N TYR A 552 0.42 17.75 -11.53
CA TYR A 552 0.17 16.94 -10.32
C TYR A 552 1.09 15.71 -10.25
N SER A 553 1.35 15.02 -11.37
CA SER A 553 2.33 13.92 -11.37
C SER A 553 3.72 14.40 -10.95
N LEU A 554 4.15 15.58 -11.43
CA LEU A 554 5.44 16.16 -11.07
C LEU A 554 5.48 16.59 -9.59
N LEU A 555 4.42 17.21 -9.08
CA LEU A 555 4.30 17.58 -7.67
C LEU A 555 4.35 16.37 -6.75
N LEU A 556 3.65 15.29 -7.10
CA LEU A 556 3.66 14.03 -6.35
C LEU A 556 5.06 13.41 -6.33
N ALA A 557 5.75 13.39 -7.48
CA ALA A 557 7.11 12.88 -7.58
C ALA A 557 8.10 13.69 -6.73
N GLY A 558 8.04 15.02 -6.78
CA GLY A 558 8.90 15.86 -5.95
C GLY A 558 8.57 15.77 -4.45
N ALA A 559 7.29 15.75 -4.08
CA ALA A 559 6.85 15.62 -2.68
C ALA A 559 7.35 14.32 -2.04
N THR A 560 7.19 13.21 -2.76
CA THR A 560 7.64 11.90 -2.27
C THR A 560 9.16 11.76 -2.30
N HIS A 561 9.83 12.39 -3.27
CA HIS A 561 11.29 12.46 -3.31
C HIS A 561 11.86 13.27 -2.12
N HIS A 562 11.19 14.35 -1.71
CA HIS A 562 11.55 15.09 -0.50
C HIS A 562 11.46 14.21 0.76
N LEU A 563 10.40 13.40 0.89
CA LEU A 563 10.27 12.43 2.00
C LEU A 563 11.36 11.34 1.94
N PHE A 564 11.72 10.89 0.74
CA PHE A 564 12.76 9.86 0.53
C PHE A 564 14.14 10.27 1.05
N HIS A 565 14.51 11.56 0.98
CA HIS A 565 15.76 12.03 1.57
C HIS A 565 15.85 11.77 3.09
N SER A 566 14.71 11.69 3.78
CA SER A 566 14.66 11.37 5.21
C SER A 566 14.42 9.89 5.51
N GLU A 567 13.85 9.13 4.55
CA GLU A 567 13.64 7.69 4.66
C GLU A 567 13.88 7.01 3.30
N SER A 568 15.09 6.47 3.13
CA SER A 568 15.53 5.91 1.86
C SER A 568 14.77 4.66 1.42
N SER A 569 14.04 4.00 2.32
CA SER A 569 13.19 2.86 1.94
C SER A 569 11.99 3.24 1.05
N LEU A 570 11.67 4.54 0.93
CA LEU A 570 10.65 5.05 0.00
C LEU A 570 11.05 4.99 -1.47
N ILE A 571 12.27 4.52 -1.79
CA ILE A 571 12.83 4.53 -3.16
C ILE A 571 11.92 3.88 -4.20
N VAL A 572 11.19 2.83 -3.84
CA VAL A 572 10.28 2.14 -4.76
C VAL A 572 9.13 3.05 -5.18
N SER A 573 8.46 3.68 -4.21
CA SER A 573 7.37 4.62 -4.46
C SER A 573 7.87 5.83 -5.25
N VAL A 574 9.01 6.40 -4.85
CA VAL A 574 9.63 7.55 -5.51
C VAL A 574 10.01 7.26 -6.97
N ALA A 575 10.61 6.10 -7.24
CA ALA A 575 10.94 5.69 -8.61
C ALA A 575 9.68 5.56 -9.49
N ASN A 576 8.59 5.00 -8.94
CA ASN A 576 7.32 4.88 -9.66
C ASN A 576 6.71 6.25 -9.96
N PHE A 577 6.69 7.17 -8.99
CA PHE A 577 6.15 8.51 -9.22
C PHE A 577 6.98 9.34 -10.20
N TRP A 578 8.31 9.25 -10.16
CA TRP A 578 9.17 9.88 -11.17
C TRP A 578 8.97 9.29 -12.56
N THR A 579 8.81 7.98 -12.67
CA THR A 579 8.51 7.32 -13.95
C THR A 579 7.18 7.83 -14.51
N SER A 580 6.13 7.87 -13.68
CA SER A 580 4.82 8.38 -14.06
C SER A 580 4.85 9.86 -14.47
N ALA A 581 5.55 10.70 -13.71
CA ALA A 581 5.74 12.12 -14.05
C ALA A 581 6.47 12.29 -15.39
N GLY A 582 7.54 11.52 -15.62
CA GLY A 582 8.27 11.51 -16.88
C GLY A 582 7.41 11.07 -18.06
N GLU A 583 6.62 10.01 -17.91
CA GLU A 583 5.68 9.54 -18.94
C GLU A 583 4.59 10.57 -19.25
N SER A 584 4.03 11.22 -18.23
CA SER A 584 3.03 12.28 -18.40
C SER A 584 3.60 13.50 -19.15
N LEU A 585 4.80 13.95 -18.79
CA LEU A 585 5.49 15.05 -19.49
C LEU A 585 5.86 14.68 -20.92
N LEU A 586 6.35 13.45 -21.14
CA LEU A 586 6.70 12.96 -22.47
C LEU A 586 5.47 12.85 -23.38
N THR A 587 4.35 12.38 -22.83
CA THR A 587 3.06 12.31 -23.54
C THR A 587 2.58 13.70 -23.94
N LEU A 588 2.67 14.67 -23.02
CA LEU A 588 2.34 16.07 -23.30
C LEU A 588 3.24 16.65 -24.40
N ALA A 589 4.55 16.46 -24.30
CA ALA A 589 5.53 16.99 -25.25
C ALA A 589 5.41 16.36 -26.65
N ARG A 590 4.99 15.10 -26.74
CA ARG A 590 4.78 14.38 -28.01
C ARG A 590 3.41 14.66 -28.64
N SER A 591 2.53 15.38 -27.96
CA SER A 591 1.23 15.73 -28.53
C SER A 591 1.44 16.61 -29.78
N SER A 592 0.83 16.23 -30.90
CA SER A 592 0.89 16.97 -32.18
C SER A 592 0.35 18.40 -32.07
N PHE A 593 -0.37 18.70 -30.98
CA PHE A 593 -0.98 20.00 -30.69
C PHE A 593 -0.01 20.98 -30.01
N TRP A 594 1.07 20.48 -29.40
CA TRP A 594 2.08 21.34 -28.79
C TRP A 594 2.73 22.27 -29.83
N SER A 595 2.97 21.78 -31.05
CA SER A 595 3.47 22.60 -32.17
C SER A 595 2.48 23.68 -32.60
N GLU A 596 1.18 23.43 -32.50
CA GLU A 596 0.14 24.38 -32.91
C GLU A 596 -0.05 25.51 -31.88
N PHE A 597 0.16 25.21 -30.60
CA PHE A 597 0.13 26.18 -29.50
C PHE A 597 1.33 27.15 -29.50
N VAL A 598 2.55 26.66 -29.81
CA VAL A 598 3.75 27.52 -29.99
C VAL A 598 3.51 28.58 -31.07
N HIS A 599 2.60 28.34 -32.01
CA HIS A 599 2.25 29.29 -33.06
C HIS A 599 1.15 30.30 -32.68
N ARG A 600 0.33 30.08 -31.64
CA ARG A 600 -0.84 30.95 -31.35
C ARG A 600 -0.71 31.95 -30.19
N ASP A 601 -0.01 31.64 -29.08
CA ASP A 601 -0.23 32.44 -27.84
C ASP A 601 0.98 32.82 -26.95
N LEU A 602 2.23 32.76 -27.44
CA LEU A 602 3.34 33.47 -26.77
C LEU A 602 4.24 34.20 -27.79
N PRO A 603 4.67 35.45 -27.51
CA PRO A 603 5.88 35.98 -28.11
C PRO A 603 7.06 35.26 -27.46
N VAL A 604 7.29 33.99 -27.82
CA VAL A 604 8.59 33.37 -27.58
C VAL A 604 9.53 34.01 -28.59
N SER A 605 10.26 35.04 -28.17
CA SER A 605 11.38 35.58 -28.91
C SER A 605 12.32 34.42 -29.21
N ASN A 606 12.43 34.09 -30.50
CA ASN A 606 13.00 32.87 -31.09
C ASN A 606 12.15 31.61 -30.89
N PRO A 607 11.60 31.00 -31.97
CA PRO A 607 11.42 29.57 -31.95
C PRO A 607 12.83 29.03 -31.75
N CYS A 608 13.12 28.53 -30.54
CA CYS A 608 14.42 27.93 -30.27
C CYS A 608 14.63 26.96 -31.42
N SER A 609 15.64 27.22 -32.26
CA SER A 609 16.25 26.18 -33.06
C SER A 609 16.28 24.93 -32.20
N THR A 610 16.04 23.76 -32.75
CA THR A 610 16.18 22.44 -32.13
C THR A 610 17.59 22.16 -31.55
N ALA A 611 18.33 23.18 -31.11
CA ALA A 611 19.29 23.14 -30.04
C ALA A 611 18.68 22.37 -28.87
N ARG A 612 19.11 21.11 -28.76
CA ARG A 612 18.94 20.28 -27.58
C ARG A 612 19.31 21.13 -26.36
N TYR A 613 18.32 21.56 -25.59
CA TYR A 613 18.59 22.19 -24.30
C TYR A 613 19.18 21.09 -23.41
N ARG A 614 20.50 21.03 -23.38
CA ARG A 614 21.24 20.17 -22.45
C ARG A 614 21.26 20.89 -21.13
N CYS A 615 20.85 20.22 -20.06
CA CYS A 615 21.08 20.76 -18.73
C CYS A 615 22.60 20.97 -18.59
N PRO A 616 23.06 22.22 -18.40
CA PRO A 616 24.49 22.54 -18.42
C PRO A 616 25.27 21.90 -17.27
N LYS A 617 24.57 21.34 -16.28
CA LYS A 617 25.12 20.68 -15.08
C LYS A 617 24.91 19.16 -15.06
N CYS A 618 24.39 18.56 -16.13
CA CYS A 618 23.98 17.15 -16.13
C CYS A 618 24.81 16.31 -17.13
N SER A 619 25.73 15.53 -16.59
CA SER A 619 26.45 14.42 -17.23
C SER A 619 25.65 13.11 -17.24
N LEU A 620 24.49 13.05 -16.57
CA LEU A 620 23.70 11.81 -16.46
C LEU A 620 23.34 11.18 -17.79
N ILE A 621 23.02 11.98 -18.82
CA ILE A 621 22.68 11.44 -20.14
C ILE A 621 23.88 10.66 -20.71
N GLU A 622 25.09 11.23 -20.60
CA GLU A 622 26.33 10.59 -21.07
C GLU A 622 26.66 9.35 -20.22
N LYS A 623 26.44 9.41 -18.90
CA LYS A 623 26.57 8.26 -17.99
C LYS A 623 25.56 7.15 -18.34
N PHE A 624 24.29 7.48 -18.55
CA PHE A 624 23.26 6.49 -18.90
C PHE A 624 23.50 5.88 -20.27
N GLU A 625 23.88 6.68 -21.27
CA GLU A 625 24.30 6.18 -22.58
C GLU A 625 25.50 5.23 -22.44
N ALA A 626 26.53 5.60 -21.68
CA ALA A 626 27.66 4.71 -21.41
C ALA A 626 27.26 3.43 -20.66
N CYS A 627 26.33 3.51 -19.70
CA CYS A 627 25.85 2.36 -18.94
C CYS A 627 25.02 1.38 -19.79
N LEU A 628 24.26 1.88 -20.77
CA LEU A 628 23.54 1.05 -21.73
C LEU A 628 24.48 0.18 -22.57
N PHE A 629 25.73 0.62 -22.79
CA PHE A 629 26.75 -0.11 -23.57
C PHE A 629 27.68 -0.99 -22.72
N TYR A 630 28.01 -0.59 -21.49
CA TYR A 630 29.04 -1.26 -20.66
C TYR A 630 28.52 -1.96 -19.40
N GLY A 631 27.21 -1.95 -19.14
CA GLY A 631 26.54 -2.96 -18.31
C GLY A 631 26.71 -2.89 -16.79
N GLN A 632 27.48 -1.97 -16.22
CA GLN A 632 27.57 -1.80 -14.76
C GLN A 632 27.62 -0.33 -14.34
N VAL A 633 26.50 0.17 -13.79
CA VAL A 633 26.54 1.32 -12.89
C VAL A 633 27.18 0.82 -11.59
N ARG A 634 28.29 1.42 -11.17
CA ARG A 634 28.83 1.16 -9.83
C ARG A 634 27.88 1.81 -8.82
N HIS A 635 27.32 1.00 -7.91
CA HIS A 635 26.36 1.44 -6.89
C HIS A 635 26.90 2.52 -5.94
N ALA A 636 28.23 2.69 -5.86
CA ALA A 636 28.88 3.73 -5.07
C ALA A 636 28.49 5.16 -5.51
N ASP A 637 27.93 5.33 -6.71
CA ASP A 637 27.55 6.64 -7.26
C ASP A 637 26.05 6.94 -7.10
N PHE A 638 25.27 6.15 -6.36
CA PHE A 638 23.80 6.32 -6.31
C PHE A 638 23.39 7.71 -5.76
N ASP A 639 24.02 8.15 -4.66
CA ASP A 639 23.72 9.46 -4.06
C ASP A 639 24.13 10.60 -4.99
N ASP A 640 25.27 10.48 -5.67
CA ASP A 640 25.74 11.43 -6.67
C ASP A 640 24.80 11.49 -7.88
N VAL A 641 24.36 10.34 -8.38
CA VAL A 641 23.42 10.23 -9.50
C VAL A 641 22.05 10.78 -9.12
N SER A 642 21.57 10.50 -7.91
CA SER A 642 20.30 11.04 -7.40
C SER A 642 20.36 12.55 -7.27
N SER A 643 21.46 13.08 -6.71
CA SER A 643 21.65 14.53 -6.56
C SER A 643 21.73 15.24 -7.91
N GLU A 644 22.53 14.70 -8.84
CA GLU A 644 22.65 15.23 -10.20
C GLU A 644 21.31 15.17 -10.97
N PHE A 645 20.50 14.14 -10.72
CA PHE A 645 19.18 13.99 -11.32
C PHE A 645 18.24 15.08 -10.81
N ILE A 646 18.19 15.31 -9.50
CA ILE A 646 17.33 16.34 -8.92
C ILE A 646 17.77 17.74 -9.30
N ASP A 647 19.07 18.02 -9.35
CA ASP A 647 19.58 19.30 -9.84
C ASP A 647 19.13 19.56 -11.28
N CYS A 648 19.21 18.53 -12.11
CA CYS A 648 18.77 18.59 -13.50
C CYS A 648 17.26 18.85 -13.59
N VAL A 649 16.45 18.07 -12.88
CA VAL A 649 14.99 18.23 -12.89
C VAL A 649 14.59 19.60 -12.34
N SER A 650 15.16 20.04 -11.22
CA SER A 650 14.88 21.33 -10.60
C SER A 650 15.12 22.49 -11.57
N ASN A 651 16.23 22.46 -12.31
CA ASN A 651 16.56 23.47 -13.31
C ASN A 651 15.53 23.51 -14.46
N PHE A 652 15.15 22.34 -14.99
CA PHE A 652 14.11 22.28 -16.02
C PHE A 652 12.76 22.76 -15.50
N THR A 653 12.36 22.31 -14.30
CA THR A 653 11.09 22.63 -13.69
C THR A 653 10.90 24.14 -13.47
N GLN A 654 11.94 24.88 -13.09
CA GLN A 654 11.86 26.35 -12.95
C GLN A 654 11.35 27.06 -14.21
N ASN A 655 11.71 26.55 -15.40
CA ASN A 655 11.33 27.15 -16.68
C ASN A 655 9.92 26.76 -17.13
N VAL A 656 9.42 25.59 -16.71
CA VAL A 656 8.15 25.03 -17.21
C VAL A 656 7.02 25.04 -16.19
N TRP A 657 7.30 25.17 -14.89
CA TRP A 657 6.28 25.03 -13.83
C TRP A 657 5.13 26.01 -13.99
N ASN A 658 5.41 27.29 -14.23
CA ASN A 658 4.37 28.31 -14.41
C ASN A 658 3.44 27.98 -15.59
N ILE A 659 3.98 27.36 -16.64
CA ILE A 659 3.19 26.91 -17.78
C ILE A 659 2.35 25.71 -17.34
N LEU A 660 2.95 24.72 -16.68
CA LEU A 660 2.25 23.50 -16.24
C LEU A 660 1.10 23.80 -15.26
N ALA A 661 1.33 24.69 -14.30
CA ALA A 661 0.38 25.01 -13.23
C ALA A 661 -0.73 25.99 -13.63
N LEU A 662 -0.64 26.66 -14.80
CA LEU A 662 -1.46 27.83 -15.15
C LEU A 662 -2.98 27.60 -15.04
N SER A 663 -3.46 26.40 -15.36
CA SER A 663 -4.89 26.07 -15.39
C SER A 663 -5.50 25.74 -14.02
N CYS A 664 -4.70 25.67 -12.95
CA CYS A 664 -5.16 25.26 -11.63
C CYS A 664 -4.77 26.30 -10.57
N GLN A 665 -5.72 26.72 -9.74
CA GLN A 665 -5.48 27.74 -8.71
C GLN A 665 -4.54 27.23 -7.61
N TYR A 666 -4.70 25.99 -7.16
CA TYR A 666 -3.85 25.40 -6.14
C TYR A 666 -2.41 25.23 -6.62
N LEU A 667 -2.19 24.69 -7.82
CA LEU A 667 -0.84 24.49 -8.35
C LEU A 667 -0.08 25.81 -8.53
N ARG A 668 -0.78 26.91 -8.84
CA ARG A 668 -0.18 28.25 -8.97
C ARG A 668 0.37 28.81 -7.67
N VAL A 669 -0.14 28.37 -6.51
CA VAL A 669 0.38 28.82 -5.21
C VAL A 669 1.58 28.00 -4.71
N ILE A 670 1.85 26.85 -5.33
CA ILE A 670 3.04 26.04 -5.04
C ILE A 670 4.27 26.72 -5.64
N LYS A 671 5.19 27.16 -4.76
CA LYS A 671 6.44 27.85 -5.14
C LYS A 671 7.35 26.99 -6.00
N SER A 672 7.52 25.73 -5.61
CA SER A 672 8.32 24.75 -6.33
C SER A 672 7.74 23.36 -6.05
N PRO A 673 7.55 22.52 -7.09
CA PRO A 673 7.06 21.16 -6.93
C PRO A 673 8.19 20.17 -6.60
N ILE A 674 9.46 20.61 -6.61
CA ILE A 674 10.64 19.76 -6.35
C ILE A 674 11.33 20.16 -5.05
N ASP A 675 11.54 21.46 -4.86
CA ASP A 675 12.17 22.00 -3.67
C ASP A 675 11.08 22.37 -2.65
N PHE A 676 11.04 21.66 -1.54
CA PHE A 676 10.09 21.87 -0.45
C PHE A 676 10.70 22.65 0.74
N SER A 677 11.89 23.25 0.57
CA SER A 677 12.53 24.11 1.57
C SER A 677 11.64 25.26 2.06
N TRP A 678 10.74 25.74 1.20
CA TRP A 678 9.76 26.79 1.51
C TRP A 678 8.75 26.40 2.60
N LEU A 679 8.59 25.11 2.89
CA LEU A 679 7.78 24.63 4.02
C LEU A 679 8.46 24.91 5.37
N GLY A 680 9.80 24.98 5.41
CA GLY A 680 10.59 25.19 6.63
C GLY A 680 10.72 26.65 7.09
N THR A 681 10.55 27.61 6.17
CA THR A 681 10.71 29.07 6.44
C THR A 681 9.64 29.68 7.36
N THR A 682 8.66 28.92 7.85
CA THR A 682 7.62 29.40 8.77
C THR A 682 7.97 29.25 10.25
N LYS A 683 9.12 28.63 10.58
CA LYS A 683 9.71 28.73 11.92
C LYS A 683 10.79 29.80 11.91
N TYR A 684 10.48 30.97 12.49
CA TYR A 684 11.38 32.10 12.72
C TYR A 684 11.80 32.91 11.48
N SER A 685 10.85 33.58 10.84
CA SER A 685 11.04 34.92 10.25
C SER A 685 9.67 35.54 9.99
N GLY A 686 9.41 36.70 10.62
CA GLY A 686 8.18 37.45 10.40
C GLY A 686 8.06 37.85 8.93
N GLY A 687 7.13 37.24 8.21
CA GLY A 687 6.96 37.45 6.78
C GLY A 687 6.15 36.33 6.12
N GLY A 688 4.97 36.04 6.67
CA GLY A 688 3.99 35.13 6.06
C GLY A 688 3.27 35.76 4.88
N GLU A 689 4.00 36.15 3.83
CA GLU A 689 3.44 36.17 2.48
C GLU A 689 3.72 34.81 1.86
N VAL A 690 2.75 33.90 1.93
CA VAL A 690 2.39 32.95 0.87
C VAL A 690 1.18 32.13 1.34
N LEU A 691 0.21 32.02 0.44
CA LEU A 691 -1.13 31.38 0.51
C LEU A 691 -2.36 32.26 0.83
N ILE A 692 -2.22 33.58 1.04
CA ILE A 692 -3.38 34.45 1.26
C ILE A 692 -3.27 35.71 0.39
N ARG A 693 -3.82 35.67 -0.84
CA ARG A 693 -4.49 36.79 -1.55
C ARG A 693 -4.66 36.50 -3.04
N SER A 694 -5.88 36.20 -3.45
CA SER A 694 -6.45 36.70 -4.71
C SER A 694 -7.97 36.59 -4.68
N SER A 695 -8.63 37.50 -3.97
CA SER A 695 -9.96 37.97 -4.37
C SER A 695 -9.79 39.43 -4.79
N GLY A 696 -10.09 39.70 -6.05
CA GLY A 696 -9.80 40.98 -6.68
C GLY A 696 -10.77 42.08 -6.25
N THR A 697 -10.22 43.27 -6.02
CA THR A 697 -10.89 44.54 -6.31
C THR A 697 -9.87 45.49 -6.92
N LYS A 698 -10.14 45.97 -8.13
CA LYS A 698 -9.31 46.96 -8.85
C LYS A 698 -9.28 48.29 -8.09
N ALA A 699 -8.10 48.90 -7.93
CA ALA A 699 -7.89 50.35 -8.06
C ALA A 699 -6.38 50.71 -8.03
N GLY A 700 -5.91 51.29 -9.14
CA GLY A 700 -5.18 52.58 -9.16
C GLY A 700 -3.74 52.69 -8.63
N SER A 701 -2.86 53.09 -9.56
CA SER A 701 -1.79 54.09 -9.40
C SER A 701 -0.39 53.67 -8.90
N CYS A 702 0.51 53.55 -9.89
CA CYS A 702 1.85 54.18 -9.99
C CYS A 702 2.60 54.62 -8.72
N GLY A 703 3.83 54.10 -8.56
CA GLY A 703 4.85 54.61 -7.65
C GLY A 703 6.19 53.90 -7.82
N THR A 704 7.10 54.54 -8.55
CA THR A 704 8.52 54.22 -8.70
C THR A 704 9.26 54.37 -7.36
N GLU A 705 10.16 53.45 -6.99
CA GLU A 705 11.41 53.69 -6.22
C GLU A 705 12.10 52.35 -5.92
N ARG A 706 13.26 52.05 -6.53
CA ARG A 706 14.65 52.31 -6.12
C ARG A 706 15.28 51.14 -5.33
N SER A 707 16.28 50.55 -5.97
CA SER A 707 17.23 49.57 -5.47
C SER A 707 18.09 50.11 -4.32
N ILE A 708 18.28 49.33 -3.25
CA ILE A 708 19.38 49.52 -2.28
C ILE A 708 20.01 48.15 -1.97
N SER A 709 21.34 48.14 -2.04
CA SER A 709 22.29 47.07 -1.75
C SER A 709 22.69 47.02 -0.26
N GLY A 710 23.14 45.84 0.20
CA GLY A 710 23.93 45.63 1.43
C GLY A 710 23.51 44.32 2.10
N SER A 711 24.24 43.20 2.00
CA SER A 711 25.49 42.82 2.70
C SER A 711 25.35 42.72 4.22
N GLU A 712 25.79 41.56 4.74
CA GLU A 712 26.08 41.19 6.14
C GLU A 712 24.94 40.60 6.99
N ALA A 713 24.87 39.27 7.02
CA ALA A 713 24.62 38.46 8.22
C ALA A 713 24.98 36.99 7.94
N GLU A 714 26.25 36.72 7.63
CA GLU A 714 26.85 35.40 7.83
C GLU A 714 27.28 35.28 9.30
N GLY A 715 27.01 34.11 9.89
CA GLY A 715 27.68 33.70 11.11
C GLY A 715 26.73 33.21 12.19
N TYR A 716 26.09 32.05 12.01
CA TYR A 716 25.94 31.02 13.04
C TYR A 716 25.17 29.77 12.55
N THR A 717 25.72 28.92 11.67
CA THR A 717 25.10 27.59 11.41
C THR A 717 26.02 26.54 10.76
N ASP A 718 27.34 26.73 10.75
CA ASP A 718 28.26 25.90 9.96
C ASP A 718 29.18 24.99 10.79
N GLN A 719 28.62 24.27 11.77
CA GLN A 719 29.39 23.30 12.58
C GLN A 719 28.59 22.07 13.05
N ILE A 720 27.73 21.45 12.24
CA ILE A 720 27.27 20.06 12.52
C ILE A 720 27.06 19.27 11.23
N TRP A 721 28.02 19.23 10.31
CA TRP A 721 28.05 18.24 9.22
C TRP A 721 29.50 17.92 8.83
N LYS A 722 30.23 17.21 9.70
CA LYS A 722 31.35 16.35 9.30
C LYS A 722 31.43 15.14 10.23
N GLY A 723 31.13 13.98 9.65
CA GLY A 723 31.33 12.67 10.25
C GLY A 723 30.02 11.97 10.53
N TYR A 724 29.44 11.32 9.52
CA TYR A 724 29.07 9.90 9.52
C TYR A 724 28.83 9.43 8.09
#